data_AF-A0A5N6IVX3-F1
#
_entry.id   AF-A0A5N6IVX3-F1
#
_cell.length_a   1.000
_cell.length_b   1.000
_cell.length_c   1.000
_cell.angle_alpha   90.00
_cell.angle_beta   90.00
_cell.angle_gamma   90.00
#
_symmetry.space_group_name_H-M   'P 1'
#
loop_
_entity.id
_entity.type
_entity.pdbx_description
1 polymer ?
#
loop_
_entity_poly.entity_id
_entity_poly.type
_entity_poly.pdbx_seq_one_letter_code
_entity_poly.pdbx_strand_id
1 'polypeptide(L)'
;MSFTSQETTSTTSGKLHPFDPVRPEEIRLAVRILEASFPGVPLRYNRIDIHEPIKQDVIPYIEAERLGKPLPPRPARLLYSYFSRVDTGVCIKALMNADTKSLIYAKEFPEGVQPPMDVDEIAGIEEHCMQHPAVLAEIEKLKLPPGMTVCNDPWMYGTDDPNEKRRLFQCFMYIVEVDHPENNHYSLPCKFSPVFDARTKELVRMDYLPGGADHQTVETQPWVPVKAVQYAPELLDEPLRTDLKPYIVQQPQGASFSVDGNSVYWQKWRFRVGFNNREGLVLHNITYDKRNVFYRLNVSEMTVPYGDPRAPYHRKQAFDVGDVGFGLNANQLSLGCDCLGHIKYFDGYRSDSKGNPVLLKNIICMHEQDNGLQYKHTNYRSNAATVKRNRQLVLQMICTVANYEYIFAYIFDQAGNVELEVRATGILSTVPFDNLNGETVPWGTNVGPGVMAPYHQHMFSLRIDPAIDGFNNTVYYEDSVPLPEDENNPYSVGYTTEQTVIRKSSSANTDVNRHRVFKIRNDNVINPITYKPVSYKLMAAPSQMLLLPKHAVGHQRAEFASKPIWVTKYQDNELFAAGEFTNQSKKADGVETWVQRNDDTENEDVVLWHTFGLTHNPRIEDFPVMPMERISVMLRPDGFFTKNPALDVPPSSQAFNKSTLHPEPAPAAACCSGVGGSKAKLYKRVD
;
A
#
# COMPACT_ATOMS: atom_id res chain seq x y z
N MET A 1 26.38 -48.29 -11.52
CA MET A 1 26.42 -48.43 -10.04
C MET A 1 26.24 -47.04 -9.46
N SER A 2 25.35 -46.69 -8.56
CA SER A 2 24.10 -47.24 -8.04
C SER A 2 23.37 -45.98 -7.58
N PHE A 3 22.14 -45.79 -8.05
CA PHE A 3 21.24 -44.75 -7.58
C PHE A 3 20.85 -45.07 -6.13
N THR A 4 21.04 -44.14 -5.21
CA THR A 4 20.40 -44.19 -3.87
C THR A 4 19.66 -42.88 -3.64
N SER A 5 18.36 -42.97 -3.93
CA SER A 5 17.21 -42.30 -3.33
C SER A 5 17.46 -41.07 -2.48
N GLN A 6 16.98 -39.93 -2.99
CA GLN A 6 16.53 -38.79 -2.21
C GLN A 6 15.53 -39.27 -1.16
N GLU A 7 15.85 -39.02 0.12
CA GLU A 7 14.86 -38.98 1.18
C GLU A 7 13.90 -37.84 0.87
N THR A 8 12.69 -38.22 0.46
CA THR A 8 11.50 -37.39 0.54
C THR A 8 11.39 -36.85 1.96
N THR A 9 11.62 -35.55 2.11
CA THR A 9 11.22 -34.80 3.31
C THR A 9 9.73 -35.04 3.51
N SER A 10 9.43 -35.88 4.49
CA SER A 10 8.11 -36.08 5.06
C SER A 10 7.48 -34.72 5.32
N THR A 11 6.52 -34.32 4.47
CA THR A 11 5.56 -33.28 4.77
C THR A 11 4.75 -33.74 5.97
N THR A 12 5.22 -33.45 7.18
CA THR A 12 4.34 -33.35 8.33
C THR A 12 3.25 -32.38 7.91
N SER A 13 2.03 -32.88 7.78
CA SER A 13 0.79 -32.11 7.70
C SER A 13 0.68 -31.25 8.97
N GLY A 14 1.48 -30.19 9.05
CA GLY A 14 1.40 -29.17 10.09
C GLY A 14 0.00 -28.58 10.01
N LYS A 15 -0.72 -28.63 11.14
CA LYS A 15 -2.05 -28.03 11.23
C LYS A 15 -1.93 -26.55 10.84
N LEU A 16 -2.75 -26.15 9.86
CA LEU A 16 -2.92 -24.76 9.44
C LEU A 16 -3.15 -23.86 10.64
N HIS A 17 -2.40 -22.77 10.71
CA HIS A 17 -2.65 -21.71 11.68
C HIS A 17 -3.90 -20.92 11.27
N PRO A 18 -4.71 -20.38 12.20
CA PRO A 18 -5.91 -19.62 11.87
C PRO A 18 -5.70 -18.47 10.87
N PHE A 19 -4.59 -17.73 11.00
CA PHE A 19 -4.19 -16.64 10.07
C PHE A 19 -3.36 -17.09 8.84
N ASP A 20 -3.28 -18.38 8.52
CA ASP A 20 -2.65 -18.78 7.25
C ASP A 20 -3.50 -18.32 6.06
N PRO A 21 -2.88 -17.71 5.02
CA PRO A 21 -3.55 -17.37 3.77
C PRO A 21 -4.29 -18.55 3.14
N VAL A 22 -5.20 -18.26 2.20
CA VAL A 22 -5.93 -19.30 1.47
C VAL A 22 -4.96 -20.23 0.71
N ARG A 23 -5.24 -21.54 0.77
CA ARG A 23 -4.47 -22.56 0.05
C ARG A 23 -5.18 -23.06 -1.21
N PRO A 24 -4.44 -23.62 -2.19
CA PRO A 24 -5.04 -24.11 -3.43
C PRO A 24 -6.11 -25.21 -3.21
N GLU A 25 -5.95 -26.07 -2.20
CA GLU A 25 -6.95 -27.07 -1.83
C GLU A 25 -8.24 -26.47 -1.26
N GLU A 26 -8.13 -25.30 -0.61
CA GLU A 26 -9.25 -24.58 -0.03
C GLU A 26 -10.05 -23.82 -1.10
N ILE A 27 -9.37 -23.25 -2.09
CA ILE A 27 -10.01 -22.68 -3.28
C ILE A 27 -10.84 -23.75 -3.98
N ARG A 28 -10.24 -24.91 -4.26
CA ARG A 28 -10.97 -26.05 -4.87
C ARG A 28 -12.10 -26.57 -3.98
N LEU A 29 -11.95 -26.49 -2.66
CA LEU A 29 -13.01 -26.88 -1.72
C LEU A 29 -14.20 -25.92 -1.80
N ALA A 30 -13.95 -24.61 -1.80
CA ALA A 30 -14.98 -23.60 -1.96
C ALA A 30 -15.76 -23.80 -3.26
N VAL A 31 -15.07 -24.02 -4.39
CA VAL A 31 -15.72 -24.34 -5.67
C VAL A 31 -16.66 -25.55 -5.53
N ARG A 32 -16.16 -26.67 -4.99
CA ARG A 32 -17.00 -27.87 -4.81
C ARG A 32 -18.22 -27.62 -3.92
N ILE A 33 -18.09 -26.84 -2.84
CA ILE A 33 -19.21 -26.50 -1.95
C ILE A 33 -20.24 -25.68 -2.71
N LEU A 34 -19.80 -24.71 -3.50
CA LEU A 34 -20.68 -23.81 -4.26
C LEU A 34 -21.36 -24.56 -5.41
N GLU A 35 -20.65 -25.34 -6.21
CA GLU A 35 -21.25 -26.16 -7.28
C GLU A 35 -22.28 -27.16 -6.74
N ALA A 36 -22.02 -27.76 -5.57
CA ALA A 36 -22.98 -28.64 -4.92
C ALA A 36 -24.22 -27.90 -4.37
N SER A 37 -24.06 -26.63 -3.99
CA SER A 37 -25.15 -25.79 -3.49
C SER A 37 -25.98 -25.16 -4.61
N PHE A 38 -25.43 -25.06 -5.82
CA PHE A 38 -26.07 -24.50 -7.01
C PHE A 38 -26.03 -25.50 -8.19
N PRO A 39 -26.68 -26.67 -8.06
CA PRO A 39 -26.58 -27.74 -9.04
C PRO A 39 -27.13 -27.31 -10.41
N GLY A 40 -26.35 -27.55 -11.48
CA GLY A 40 -26.74 -27.25 -12.86
C GLY A 40 -26.64 -25.76 -13.24
N VAL A 41 -26.13 -24.91 -12.35
CA VAL A 41 -25.93 -23.47 -12.60
C VAL A 41 -24.45 -23.21 -12.85
N PRO A 42 -24.04 -22.73 -14.04
CA PRO A 42 -22.67 -22.31 -14.25
C PRO A 42 -22.35 -21.08 -13.38
N LEU A 43 -21.24 -21.12 -12.65
CA LEU A 43 -20.79 -20.06 -11.74
C LEU A 43 -19.52 -19.40 -12.29
N ARG A 44 -19.43 -18.08 -12.12
CA ARG A 44 -18.23 -17.28 -12.38
C ARG A 44 -17.75 -16.67 -11.07
N TYR A 45 -16.51 -16.91 -10.68
CA TYR A 45 -15.98 -16.44 -9.40
C TYR A 45 -15.23 -15.11 -9.56
N ASN A 46 -15.66 -14.06 -8.86
CA ASN A 46 -14.87 -12.82 -8.78
C ASN A 46 -13.75 -12.97 -7.74
N ARG A 47 -14.02 -13.69 -6.65
CA ARG A 47 -13.07 -13.91 -5.56
C ARG A 47 -13.39 -15.18 -4.78
N ILE A 48 -12.36 -15.90 -4.36
CA ILE A 48 -12.41 -16.95 -3.34
C ILE A 48 -11.22 -16.71 -2.42
N ASP A 49 -11.47 -16.53 -1.12
CA ASP A 49 -10.41 -16.23 -0.16
C ASP A 49 -10.75 -16.70 1.26
N ILE A 50 -9.78 -16.58 2.16
CA ILE A 50 -9.94 -16.82 3.59
C ILE A 50 -10.80 -15.72 4.21
N HIS A 51 -11.78 -16.11 5.01
CA HIS A 51 -12.44 -15.20 5.94
C HIS A 51 -11.66 -15.26 7.25
N GLU A 52 -11.14 -14.11 7.71
CA GLU A 52 -10.36 -14.06 8.95
C GLU A 52 -11.17 -14.65 10.13
N PRO A 53 -10.50 -15.32 11.08
CA PRO A 53 -11.21 -15.91 12.22
C PRO A 53 -11.82 -14.81 13.08
N ILE A 54 -12.97 -15.12 13.68
CA ILE A 54 -13.63 -14.23 14.65
C ILE A 54 -12.63 -13.89 15.77
N LYS A 55 -12.41 -12.59 16.02
CA LYS A 55 -11.34 -12.13 16.92
C LYS A 55 -11.49 -12.70 18.33
N GLN A 56 -12.70 -12.73 18.85
CA GLN A 56 -12.99 -13.29 20.18
C GLN A 56 -12.59 -14.77 20.29
N ASP A 57 -12.79 -15.55 19.22
CA ASP A 57 -12.51 -16.98 19.20
C ASP A 57 -11.02 -17.29 19.01
N VAL A 58 -10.29 -16.43 18.28
CA VAL A 58 -8.86 -16.65 18.00
C VAL A 58 -7.94 -16.12 19.10
N ILE A 59 -8.35 -15.11 19.87
CA ILE A 59 -7.56 -14.54 20.97
C ILE A 59 -7.02 -15.61 21.94
N PRO A 60 -7.85 -16.55 22.47
CA PRO A 60 -7.34 -17.60 23.36
C PRO A 60 -6.26 -18.47 22.72
N TYR A 61 -6.38 -18.74 21.42
CA TYR A 61 -5.40 -19.54 20.67
C TYR A 61 -4.06 -18.82 20.53
N ILE A 62 -4.07 -17.56 20.10
CA ILE A 62 -2.83 -16.79 19.86
C ILE A 62 -2.14 -16.38 21.17
N GLU A 63 -2.89 -16.20 22.26
CA GLU A 63 -2.33 -15.95 23.58
C GLU A 63 -1.68 -17.21 24.17
N ALA A 64 -2.30 -18.38 23.98
CA ALA A 64 -1.70 -19.65 24.36
C ALA A 64 -0.39 -19.90 23.58
N GLU A 65 -0.40 -19.66 22.27
CA GLU A 65 0.80 -19.72 21.42
C GLU A 65 1.89 -18.76 21.90
N ARG A 66 1.55 -17.47 22.12
CA ARG A 66 2.48 -16.44 22.59
C ARG A 66 3.16 -16.82 23.90
N LEU A 67 2.41 -17.43 24.82
CA LEU A 67 2.87 -17.78 26.16
C LEU A 67 3.49 -19.19 26.24
N GLY A 68 3.53 -19.95 25.13
CA GLY A 68 4.01 -21.34 25.14
C GLY A 68 3.14 -22.27 25.97
N LYS A 69 1.84 -21.98 26.09
CA LYS A 69 0.85 -22.82 26.79
C LYS A 69 0.24 -23.85 25.82
N PRO A 70 -0.38 -24.93 26.33
CA PRO A 70 -1.16 -25.84 25.48
C PRO A 70 -2.20 -25.09 24.66
N LEU A 71 -2.24 -25.35 23.36
CA LEU A 71 -3.15 -24.67 22.44
C LEU A 71 -4.60 -25.15 22.68
N PRO A 72 -5.59 -24.24 22.77
CA PRO A 72 -7.00 -24.61 22.74
C PRO A 72 -7.38 -25.17 21.35
N PRO A 73 -8.62 -25.70 21.19
CA PRO A 73 -9.13 -25.99 19.86
C PRO A 73 -8.98 -24.77 18.95
N ARG A 74 -8.44 -24.97 17.74
CA ARG A 74 -8.33 -23.89 16.77
C ARG A 74 -9.72 -23.37 16.39
N PRO A 75 -9.89 -22.07 16.12
CA PRO A 75 -11.14 -21.54 15.57
C PRO A 75 -11.48 -22.20 14.23
N ALA A 76 -12.77 -22.12 13.88
CA ALA A 76 -13.28 -22.61 12.60
C ALA A 76 -12.56 -21.90 11.45
N ARG A 77 -12.14 -22.66 10.44
CA ARG A 77 -11.51 -22.11 9.24
C ARG A 77 -12.60 -21.78 8.22
N LEU A 78 -12.78 -20.49 7.95
CA LEU A 78 -13.86 -19.98 7.12
C LEU A 78 -13.32 -19.48 5.78
N LEU A 79 -14.07 -19.74 4.71
CA LEU A 79 -13.79 -19.26 3.35
C LEU A 79 -14.95 -18.38 2.91
N TYR A 80 -14.67 -17.33 2.15
CA TYR A 80 -15.72 -16.56 1.48
C TYR A 80 -15.52 -16.54 -0.03
N SER A 81 -16.61 -16.28 -0.74
CA SER A 81 -16.56 -16.05 -2.18
C SER A 81 -17.54 -14.97 -2.61
N TYR A 82 -17.10 -14.15 -3.57
CA TYR A 82 -17.98 -13.36 -4.43
C TYR A 82 -18.04 -14.06 -5.78
N PHE A 83 -19.24 -14.35 -6.25
CA PHE A 83 -19.44 -15.01 -7.54
C PHE A 83 -20.74 -14.55 -8.19
N SER A 84 -20.83 -14.72 -9.50
CA SER A 84 -22.05 -14.50 -10.26
C SER A 84 -22.58 -15.82 -10.78
N ARG A 85 -23.91 -15.96 -10.79
CA ARG A 85 -24.55 -16.99 -11.60
C ARG A 85 -24.54 -16.56 -13.06
N VAL A 86 -24.09 -17.42 -13.97
CA VAL A 86 -24.00 -17.07 -15.40
C VAL A 86 -25.38 -17.04 -16.06
N ASP A 87 -26.34 -17.82 -15.56
CA ASP A 87 -27.70 -17.92 -16.12
C ASP A 87 -28.54 -16.65 -15.88
N THR A 88 -28.40 -16.02 -14.72
CA THR A 88 -29.19 -14.82 -14.34
C THR A 88 -28.35 -13.54 -14.23
N GLY A 89 -27.03 -13.65 -14.15
CA GLY A 89 -26.14 -12.54 -13.83
C GLY A 89 -26.16 -12.12 -12.35
N VAL A 90 -26.97 -12.74 -11.48
CA VAL A 90 -27.04 -12.35 -10.07
C VAL A 90 -25.70 -12.56 -9.36
N CYS A 91 -25.21 -11.53 -8.67
CA CYS A 91 -24.02 -11.60 -7.83
C CYS A 91 -24.36 -12.04 -6.41
N ILE A 92 -23.54 -12.91 -5.83
CA ILE A 92 -23.77 -13.57 -4.55
C ILE A 92 -22.49 -13.54 -3.70
N LYS A 93 -22.65 -13.24 -2.41
CA LYS A 93 -21.64 -13.44 -1.35
C LYS A 93 -21.95 -14.74 -0.63
N ALA A 94 -21.00 -15.65 -0.60
CA ALA A 94 -21.09 -16.88 0.19
C ALA A 94 -20.04 -16.93 1.29
N LEU A 95 -20.44 -17.51 2.43
CA LEU A 95 -19.55 -17.90 3.51
C LEU A 95 -19.63 -19.41 3.68
N MET A 96 -18.48 -20.05 3.80
CA MET A 96 -18.32 -21.50 3.86
C MET A 96 -17.43 -21.88 5.04
N ASN A 97 -17.69 -23.04 5.63
CA ASN A 97 -16.84 -23.63 6.65
C ASN A 97 -15.98 -24.72 6.01
N ALA A 98 -14.66 -24.55 6.00
CA ALA A 98 -13.74 -25.50 5.41
C ALA A 98 -13.61 -26.80 6.22
N ASP A 99 -13.82 -26.73 7.54
CA ASP A 99 -13.70 -27.86 8.45
C ASP A 99 -14.88 -28.81 8.32
N THR A 100 -16.11 -28.28 8.28
CA THR A 100 -17.34 -29.05 8.07
C THR A 100 -17.67 -29.26 6.59
N LYS A 101 -16.93 -28.62 5.68
CA LYS A 101 -17.11 -28.66 4.22
C LYS A 101 -18.52 -28.28 3.80
N SER A 102 -19.08 -27.23 4.40
CA SER A 102 -20.47 -26.83 4.22
C SER A 102 -20.62 -25.35 3.93
N LEU A 103 -21.67 -25.00 3.19
CA LEU A 103 -22.13 -23.63 3.02
C LEU A 103 -22.76 -23.16 4.34
N ILE A 104 -22.36 -21.98 4.83
CA ILE A 104 -23.00 -21.32 5.98
C ILE A 104 -24.16 -20.46 5.48
N TYR A 105 -23.88 -19.58 4.52
CA TYR A 105 -24.90 -18.80 3.84
C TYR A 105 -24.44 -18.42 2.43
N ALA A 106 -25.42 -18.13 1.57
CA ALA A 106 -25.24 -17.43 0.31
C ALA A 106 -26.29 -16.30 0.24
N LYS A 107 -25.86 -15.07 -0.02
CA LYS A 107 -26.72 -13.88 -0.05
C LYS A 107 -26.49 -13.13 -1.35
N GLU A 108 -27.57 -12.81 -2.05
CA GLU A 108 -27.52 -11.94 -3.23
C GLU A 108 -27.05 -10.53 -2.84
N PHE A 109 -26.33 -9.90 -3.76
CA PHE A 109 -25.92 -8.51 -3.60
C PHE A 109 -27.15 -7.60 -3.68
N PRO A 110 -27.21 -6.50 -2.91
CA PRO A 110 -28.23 -5.48 -3.12
C PRO A 110 -28.22 -4.94 -4.55
N GLU A 111 -29.37 -4.49 -5.03
CA GLU A 111 -29.50 -3.96 -6.39
C GLU A 111 -28.52 -2.80 -6.64
N GLY A 112 -27.77 -2.86 -7.75
CA GLY A 112 -26.80 -1.84 -8.14
C GLY A 112 -25.45 -1.93 -7.41
N VAL A 113 -25.26 -2.88 -6.49
CA VAL A 113 -23.95 -3.18 -5.91
C VAL A 113 -23.14 -4.03 -6.88
N GLN A 114 -21.92 -3.59 -7.18
CA GLN A 114 -21.03 -4.27 -8.10
C GLN A 114 -19.91 -5.01 -7.35
N PRO A 115 -19.53 -6.23 -7.77
CA PRO A 115 -18.36 -6.90 -7.22
C PRO A 115 -17.06 -6.18 -7.64
N PRO A 116 -15.94 -6.45 -6.94
CA PRO A 116 -14.63 -6.10 -7.44
C PRO A 116 -14.40 -6.71 -8.83
N MET A 117 -13.55 -6.07 -9.62
CA MET A 117 -13.09 -6.59 -10.90
C MET A 117 -12.15 -7.79 -10.67
N ASP A 118 -12.11 -8.67 -11.66
CA ASP A 118 -11.15 -9.77 -11.71
C ASP A 118 -10.32 -9.68 -13.00
N VAL A 119 -9.15 -10.34 -13.00
CA VAL A 119 -8.18 -10.26 -14.10
C VAL A 119 -8.79 -10.73 -15.43
N ASP A 120 -9.66 -11.73 -15.41
CA ASP A 120 -10.25 -12.29 -16.63
C ASP A 120 -11.33 -11.34 -17.20
N GLU A 121 -12.02 -10.60 -16.34
CA GLU A 121 -12.98 -9.58 -16.77
C GLU A 121 -12.30 -8.40 -17.46
N ILE A 122 -11.22 -7.88 -16.88
CA ILE A 122 -10.45 -6.75 -17.43
C ILE A 122 -9.89 -7.12 -18.80
N ALA A 123 -9.15 -8.24 -18.88
CA ALA A 123 -8.60 -8.72 -20.14
C ALA A 123 -9.68 -8.97 -21.20
N GLY A 124 -10.83 -9.52 -20.78
CA GLY A 124 -11.97 -9.76 -21.67
C GLY A 124 -12.73 -8.50 -22.09
N ILE A 125 -12.51 -7.34 -21.47
CA ILE A 125 -13.02 -6.04 -21.95
C ILE A 125 -12.00 -5.38 -22.86
N GLU A 126 -10.72 -5.45 -22.52
CA GLU A 126 -9.62 -4.95 -23.34
C GLU A 126 -9.65 -5.56 -24.75
N GLU A 127 -9.70 -6.90 -24.83
CA GLU A 127 -9.77 -7.63 -26.09
C GLU A 127 -11.04 -7.29 -26.87
N HIS A 128 -12.19 -7.24 -26.18
CA HIS A 128 -13.47 -6.95 -26.81
C HIS A 128 -13.52 -5.54 -27.41
N CYS A 129 -12.98 -4.54 -26.70
CA CYS A 129 -12.86 -3.17 -27.17
C CYS A 129 -12.08 -3.11 -28.48
N MET A 130 -10.93 -3.78 -28.54
CA MET A 130 -10.05 -3.78 -29.72
C MET A 130 -10.60 -4.55 -30.93
N GLN A 131 -11.63 -5.39 -30.74
CA GLN A 131 -12.29 -6.13 -31.81
C GLN A 131 -13.63 -5.51 -32.23
N HIS A 132 -14.15 -4.53 -31.49
CA HIS A 132 -15.50 -4.01 -31.73
C HIS A 132 -15.55 -3.14 -33.01
N PRO A 133 -16.48 -3.40 -33.96
CA PRO A 133 -16.50 -2.70 -35.26
C PRO A 133 -16.58 -1.18 -35.18
N ALA A 134 -17.36 -0.64 -34.23
CA ALA A 134 -17.46 0.81 -34.06
C ALA A 134 -16.17 1.44 -33.50
N VAL A 135 -15.39 0.69 -32.70
CA VAL A 135 -14.09 1.17 -32.19
C VAL A 135 -13.06 1.11 -33.30
N LEU A 136 -13.03 0.04 -34.09
CA LEU A 136 -12.18 -0.08 -35.28
C LEU A 136 -12.46 1.03 -36.30
N ALA A 137 -13.73 1.38 -36.52
CA ALA A 137 -14.11 2.50 -37.38
C ALA A 137 -13.62 3.85 -36.83
N GLU A 138 -13.59 4.03 -35.50
CA GLU A 138 -13.05 5.22 -34.86
C GLU A 138 -11.53 5.30 -34.99
N ILE A 139 -10.83 4.16 -34.83
CA ILE A 139 -9.38 4.03 -35.05
C ILE A 139 -9.03 4.35 -36.51
N GLU A 140 -9.82 3.89 -37.48
CA GLU A 140 -9.57 4.17 -38.91
C GLU A 140 -9.59 5.68 -39.22
N LYS A 141 -10.44 6.46 -38.54
CA LYS A 141 -10.50 7.92 -38.71
C LYS A 141 -9.19 8.62 -38.30
N LEU A 142 -8.40 8.03 -37.40
CA LEU A 142 -7.10 8.56 -36.98
C LEU A 142 -6.08 8.57 -38.13
N LYS A 143 -6.27 7.76 -39.18
CA LYS A 143 -5.33 7.66 -40.33
C LYS A 143 -3.87 7.50 -39.87
N LEU A 144 -3.64 6.59 -38.93
CA LEU A 144 -2.33 6.41 -38.33
C LEU A 144 -1.25 6.07 -39.38
N PRO A 145 -0.01 6.57 -39.19
CA PRO A 145 1.12 6.16 -40.02
C PRO A 145 1.33 4.64 -40.03
N PRO A 146 1.85 4.05 -41.12
CA PRO A 146 2.16 2.63 -41.17
C PRO A 146 3.05 2.18 -40.01
N GLY A 147 2.70 1.08 -39.35
CA GLY A 147 3.44 0.51 -38.22
C GLY A 147 2.95 0.95 -36.84
N MET A 148 2.13 2.01 -36.75
CA MET A 148 1.50 2.42 -35.49
C MET A 148 0.18 1.69 -35.28
N THR A 149 -0.12 1.36 -34.03
CA THR A 149 -1.36 0.68 -33.63
C THR A 149 -2.04 1.43 -32.47
N VAL A 150 -3.10 0.86 -31.91
CA VAL A 150 -3.84 1.41 -30.76
C VAL A 150 -3.98 0.31 -29.73
N CYS A 151 -3.90 0.67 -28.44
CA CYS A 151 -4.25 -0.17 -27.31
C CYS A 151 -5.25 0.57 -26.40
N ASN A 152 -5.70 -0.10 -25.33
CA ASN A 152 -6.57 0.53 -24.35
C ASN A 152 -6.31 0.02 -22.94
N ASP A 153 -6.60 0.88 -21.96
CA ASP A 153 -6.67 0.52 -20.55
C ASP A 153 -8.13 0.56 -20.09
N PRO A 154 -8.79 -0.60 -19.88
CA PRO A 154 -10.11 -0.64 -19.28
C PRO A 154 -10.06 -0.18 -17.82
N TRP A 155 -10.74 0.92 -17.54
CA TRP A 155 -10.92 1.44 -16.18
C TRP A 155 -12.29 1.05 -15.63
N MET A 156 -12.35 0.92 -14.30
CA MET A 156 -13.63 0.97 -13.60
C MET A 156 -14.36 2.26 -13.99
N TYR A 157 -15.68 2.19 -14.13
CA TYR A 157 -16.45 3.33 -14.62
C TYR A 157 -16.43 4.56 -13.70
N GLY A 158 -16.28 4.34 -12.38
CA GLY A 158 -16.54 5.37 -11.37
C GLY A 158 -18.04 5.62 -11.20
N THR A 159 -18.42 6.80 -10.70
CA THR A 159 -19.83 7.13 -10.48
C THR A 159 -20.08 8.62 -10.68
N ASP A 160 -21.02 8.95 -11.57
CA ASP A 160 -21.55 10.31 -11.76
C ASP A 160 -23.09 10.34 -11.90
N ASP A 161 -23.72 9.22 -12.27
CA ASP A 161 -25.18 9.05 -12.25
C ASP A 161 -25.60 8.08 -11.12
N PRO A 162 -26.39 8.54 -10.12
CA PRO A 162 -26.88 7.68 -9.04
C PRO A 162 -27.86 6.60 -9.52
N ASN A 163 -28.39 6.68 -10.75
CA ASN A 163 -29.30 5.70 -11.33
C ASN A 163 -28.58 4.62 -12.14
N GLU A 164 -27.27 4.76 -12.40
CA GLU A 164 -26.53 3.73 -13.10
C GLU A 164 -26.48 2.45 -12.25
N LYS A 165 -26.84 1.34 -12.89
CA LYS A 165 -26.93 0.00 -12.29
C LYS A 165 -26.22 -1.05 -13.15
N ARG A 166 -25.88 -0.72 -14.40
CA ARG A 166 -25.08 -1.57 -15.28
C ARG A 166 -23.66 -1.67 -14.75
N ARG A 167 -22.97 -2.75 -15.11
CA ARG A 167 -21.55 -2.92 -14.81
C ARG A 167 -20.75 -2.34 -15.95
N LEU A 168 -20.26 -1.12 -15.81
CA LEU A 168 -19.64 -0.38 -16.90
C LEU A 168 -18.11 -0.38 -16.78
N PHE A 169 -17.46 -0.33 -17.93
CA PHE A 169 -16.04 -0.03 -18.07
C PHE A 169 -15.85 1.13 -19.03
N GLN A 170 -14.90 2.01 -18.71
CA GLN A 170 -14.45 3.09 -19.59
C GLN A 170 -13.08 2.68 -20.16
N CYS A 171 -12.96 2.51 -21.46
CA CYS A 171 -11.69 2.09 -22.07
C CYS A 171 -10.92 3.33 -22.53
N PHE A 172 -9.87 3.74 -21.82
CA PHE A 172 -9.03 4.86 -22.26
C PHE A 172 -8.10 4.38 -23.38
N MET A 173 -8.15 5.03 -24.53
CA MET A 173 -7.50 4.58 -25.76
C MET A 173 -6.16 5.31 -25.95
N TYR A 174 -5.13 4.59 -26.40
CA TYR A 174 -3.78 5.11 -26.58
C TYR A 174 -3.16 4.63 -27.90
N ILE A 175 -2.34 5.47 -28.52
CA ILE A 175 -1.59 5.10 -29.72
C ILE A 175 -0.28 4.43 -29.30
N VAL A 176 0.06 3.36 -30.01
CA VAL A 176 1.32 2.63 -29.89
C VAL A 176 2.20 3.04 -31.07
N GLU A 177 3.25 3.80 -30.80
CA GLU A 177 4.16 4.32 -31.84
C GLU A 177 5.05 3.21 -32.42
N VAL A 178 5.55 2.33 -31.55
CA VAL A 178 6.52 1.28 -31.89
C VAL A 178 6.06 -0.08 -31.38
N ASP A 179 6.27 -1.12 -32.19
CA ASP A 179 6.05 -2.52 -31.79
C ASP A 179 7.20 -2.99 -30.88
N HIS A 180 7.12 -2.54 -29.63
CA HIS A 180 8.05 -2.89 -28.55
C HIS A 180 7.25 -3.21 -27.29
N PRO A 181 7.55 -4.30 -26.56
CA PRO A 181 6.78 -4.71 -25.38
C PRO A 181 6.77 -3.65 -24.26
N GLU A 182 7.77 -2.77 -24.22
CA GLU A 182 7.89 -1.68 -23.25
C GLU A 182 7.60 -0.29 -23.87
N ASN A 183 6.84 -0.22 -24.97
CA ASN A 183 6.41 1.06 -25.54
C ASN A 183 5.55 1.85 -24.53
N ASN A 184 5.82 3.15 -24.40
CA ASN A 184 5.04 4.06 -23.59
C ASN A 184 3.80 4.60 -24.33
N HIS A 185 2.74 3.83 -24.36
CA HIS A 185 1.47 4.26 -24.97
C HIS A 185 0.81 5.42 -24.20
N TYR A 186 1.08 5.60 -22.90
CA TYR A 186 0.61 6.75 -22.12
C TYR A 186 1.13 8.09 -22.64
N SER A 187 2.15 8.12 -23.50
CA SER A 187 2.60 9.35 -24.15
C SER A 187 1.68 9.84 -25.26
N LEU A 188 0.83 8.98 -25.81
CA LEU A 188 -0.02 9.29 -26.97
C LEU A 188 -1.50 8.93 -26.73
N PRO A 189 -2.19 9.57 -25.78
CA PRO A 189 -3.62 9.33 -25.55
C PRO A 189 -4.50 9.77 -26.73
N CYS A 190 -5.51 8.97 -27.04
CA CYS A 190 -6.52 9.30 -28.06
C CYS A 190 -7.60 10.25 -27.52
N LYS A 191 -8.36 10.86 -28.44
CA LYS A 191 -9.49 11.75 -28.12
C LYS A 191 -10.86 11.08 -28.12
N PHE A 192 -10.91 9.76 -27.96
CA PHE A 192 -12.14 9.00 -27.80
C PHE A 192 -11.94 7.86 -26.79
N SER A 193 -13.03 7.46 -26.12
CA SER A 193 -13.03 6.39 -25.12
C SER A 193 -14.38 5.66 -25.13
N PRO A 194 -14.44 4.41 -25.58
CA PRO A 194 -15.68 3.65 -25.58
C PRO A 194 -16.07 3.18 -24.17
N VAL A 195 -17.38 3.13 -23.93
CA VAL A 195 -17.98 2.61 -22.69
C VAL A 195 -18.71 1.32 -22.99
N PHE A 196 -18.33 0.25 -22.29
CA PHE A 196 -18.94 -1.07 -22.45
C PHE A 196 -19.70 -1.50 -21.19
N ASP A 197 -20.81 -2.20 -21.37
CA ASP A 197 -21.39 -3.02 -20.32
C ASP A 197 -20.63 -4.36 -20.26
N ALA A 198 -20.03 -4.66 -19.11
CA ALA A 198 -19.17 -5.82 -18.93
C ALA A 198 -19.92 -7.16 -19.07
N ARG A 199 -21.22 -7.17 -18.77
CA ARG A 199 -22.06 -8.36 -18.75
C ARG A 199 -22.60 -8.66 -20.14
N THR A 200 -23.17 -7.65 -20.79
CA THR A 200 -23.78 -7.81 -22.13
C THR A 200 -22.77 -7.69 -23.25
N LYS A 201 -21.58 -7.12 -22.98
CA LYS A 201 -20.57 -6.73 -23.97
C LYS A 201 -21.11 -5.72 -24.99
N GLU A 202 -22.16 -4.98 -24.63
CA GLU A 202 -22.72 -3.92 -25.46
C GLU A 202 -21.85 -2.67 -25.37
N LEU A 203 -21.53 -2.07 -26.53
CA LEU A 203 -21.00 -0.71 -26.59
C LEU A 203 -22.14 0.26 -26.23
N VAL A 204 -22.10 0.79 -25.00
CA VAL A 204 -23.11 1.71 -24.48
C VAL A 204 -23.04 3.07 -25.18
N ARG A 205 -21.81 3.57 -25.39
CA ARG A 205 -21.53 4.82 -26.12
C ARG A 205 -20.04 4.99 -26.40
N MET A 206 -19.72 5.93 -27.28
CA MET A 206 -18.37 6.45 -27.50
C MET A 206 -18.28 7.84 -26.87
N ASP A 207 -17.47 8.02 -25.83
CA ASP A 207 -17.21 9.34 -25.25
C ASP A 207 -16.05 10.00 -26.02
N TYR A 208 -16.23 11.26 -26.46
CA TYR A 208 -15.15 12.06 -27.03
C TYR A 208 -14.47 12.88 -25.93
N LEU A 209 -13.15 13.01 -26.02
CA LEU A 209 -12.32 13.56 -24.95
C LEU A 209 -11.85 14.98 -25.32
N PRO A 210 -12.00 15.97 -24.43
CA PRO A 210 -11.57 17.33 -24.72
C PRO A 210 -10.04 17.42 -24.69
N GLY A 211 -9.47 17.95 -25.77
CA GLY A 211 -8.04 18.19 -25.94
C GLY A 211 -7.60 19.64 -25.70
N GLY A 212 -8.52 20.61 -25.63
CA GLY A 212 -8.20 22.02 -25.37
C GLY A 212 -8.42 22.43 -23.91
N ALA A 213 -8.24 23.71 -23.59
CA ALA A 213 -8.46 24.24 -22.24
C ALA A 213 -9.93 24.27 -21.77
N ASP A 214 -10.89 23.97 -22.63
CA ASP A 214 -12.32 23.95 -22.30
C ASP A 214 -12.93 22.53 -22.36
N HIS A 215 -14.26 22.46 -22.26
CA HIS A 215 -15.02 21.21 -22.30
C HIS A 215 -15.40 20.76 -23.71
N GLN A 216 -14.98 21.49 -24.75
CA GLN A 216 -15.37 21.16 -26.11
C GLN A 216 -14.69 19.88 -26.58
N THR A 217 -15.48 19.06 -27.24
CA THR A 217 -15.02 17.83 -27.86
C THR A 217 -15.21 17.96 -29.36
N VAL A 218 -14.38 17.24 -30.10
CA VAL A 218 -14.48 17.12 -31.55
C VAL A 218 -14.59 15.65 -31.91
N GLU A 219 -15.30 15.33 -32.99
CA GLU A 219 -15.24 13.99 -33.56
C GLU A 219 -13.81 13.62 -33.94
N THR A 220 -13.50 12.33 -33.96
CA THR A 220 -12.14 11.87 -34.27
C THR A 220 -11.71 12.37 -35.64
N GLN A 221 -10.58 13.06 -35.65
CA GLN A 221 -9.92 13.58 -36.83
C GLN A 221 -8.68 12.74 -37.16
N PRO A 222 -8.12 12.87 -38.37
CA PRO A 222 -6.78 12.36 -38.64
C PRO A 222 -5.80 12.83 -37.56
N TRP A 223 -5.07 11.90 -36.98
CA TRP A 223 -4.11 12.17 -35.92
C TRP A 223 -2.96 13.01 -36.45
N VAL A 224 -2.52 13.99 -35.66
CA VAL A 224 -1.36 14.83 -35.97
C VAL A 224 -0.15 14.16 -35.31
N PRO A 225 0.81 13.62 -36.08
CA PRO A 225 1.91 12.87 -35.49
C PRO A 225 2.78 13.72 -34.57
N VAL A 226 3.01 13.18 -33.37
CA VAL A 226 3.97 13.66 -32.40
C VAL A 226 4.80 12.47 -31.90
N LYS A 227 6.07 12.71 -31.58
CA LYS A 227 6.97 11.65 -31.12
C LYS A 227 6.55 11.18 -29.72
N ALA A 228 6.49 9.88 -29.50
CA ALA A 228 6.25 9.32 -28.18
C ALA A 228 7.42 9.64 -27.23
N VAL A 229 7.12 9.75 -25.93
CA VAL A 229 8.14 9.91 -24.89
C VAL A 229 8.39 8.54 -24.27
N GLN A 230 9.53 7.92 -24.59
CA GLN A 230 9.81 6.51 -24.25
C GLN A 230 10.68 6.38 -22.98
N TYR A 231 10.49 5.30 -22.21
CA TYR A 231 11.30 4.99 -21.00
C TYR A 231 12.24 3.79 -21.16
N ALA A 232 11.90 2.85 -22.06
CA ALA A 232 12.68 1.63 -22.23
C ALA A 232 14.09 1.96 -22.74
N PRO A 233 15.17 1.39 -22.17
CA PRO A 233 16.54 1.72 -22.55
C PRO A 233 16.83 1.61 -24.05
N GLU A 234 16.21 0.66 -24.73
CA GLU A 234 16.37 0.43 -26.18
C GLU A 234 15.67 1.48 -27.05
N LEU A 235 14.75 2.26 -26.47
CA LEU A 235 13.95 3.29 -27.14
C LEU A 235 14.41 4.73 -26.83
N LEU A 236 15.44 4.89 -25.99
CA LEU A 236 15.98 6.22 -25.63
C LEU A 236 16.89 6.77 -26.73
N ASP A 237 16.83 8.08 -26.94
CA ASP A 237 17.74 8.79 -27.86
C ASP A 237 19.15 9.02 -27.25
N GLU A 238 19.29 8.86 -25.93
CA GLU A 238 20.52 9.15 -25.17
C GLU A 238 21.16 7.87 -24.58
N PRO A 239 22.50 7.78 -24.49
CA PRO A 239 23.18 6.63 -23.91
C PRO A 239 23.03 6.55 -22.39
N LEU A 240 22.99 5.32 -21.87
CA LEU A 240 23.00 5.07 -20.42
C LEU A 240 24.32 5.52 -19.76
N ARG A 241 24.25 5.93 -18.49
CA ARG A 241 25.43 6.28 -17.69
C ARG A 241 26.34 5.06 -17.48
N THR A 242 27.65 5.29 -17.53
CA THR A 242 28.68 4.22 -17.43
C THR A 242 29.57 4.34 -16.19
N ASP A 243 29.33 5.33 -15.33
CA ASP A 243 30.14 5.65 -14.16
C ASP A 243 29.60 5.05 -12.84
N LEU A 244 28.42 4.42 -12.87
CA LEU A 244 27.80 3.78 -11.70
C LEU A 244 28.54 2.48 -11.33
N LYS A 245 29.16 2.46 -10.15
CA LYS A 245 29.85 1.28 -9.61
C LYS A 245 28.87 0.40 -8.81
N PRO A 246 29.03 -0.93 -8.82
CA PRO A 246 28.15 -1.83 -8.06
C PRO A 246 28.14 -1.53 -6.54
N TYR A 247 26.95 -1.54 -5.95
CA TYR A 247 26.73 -1.53 -4.50
C TYR A 247 26.10 -2.85 -4.07
N ILE A 248 26.82 -3.63 -3.25
CA ILE A 248 26.43 -5.00 -2.90
C ILE A 248 26.18 -5.10 -1.40
N VAL A 249 24.99 -5.57 -1.03
CA VAL A 249 24.61 -5.87 0.37
C VAL A 249 24.81 -7.37 0.62
N GLN A 250 25.62 -7.72 1.63
CA GLN A 250 25.94 -9.12 1.95
C GLN A 250 25.69 -9.43 3.42
N GLN A 251 25.19 -10.64 3.69
CA GLN A 251 25.06 -11.22 5.03
C GLN A 251 25.80 -12.56 5.08
N PRO A 252 27.13 -12.57 5.30
CA PRO A 252 27.96 -13.78 5.18
C PRO A 252 27.59 -14.93 6.12
N GLN A 253 26.82 -14.65 7.18
CA GLN A 253 26.36 -15.61 8.19
C GLN A 253 24.85 -15.89 8.09
N GLY A 254 24.20 -15.47 7.00
CA GLY A 254 22.75 -15.48 6.86
C GLY A 254 22.06 -14.31 7.56
N ALA A 255 20.73 -14.29 7.50
CA ALA A 255 19.92 -13.28 8.16
C ALA A 255 19.75 -13.52 9.67
N SER A 256 19.43 -12.44 10.39
CA SER A 256 19.17 -12.44 11.83
C SER A 256 17.71 -12.74 12.17
N PHE A 257 16.87 -12.97 11.17
CA PHE A 257 15.48 -13.42 11.35
C PHE A 257 15.38 -14.94 11.17
N SER A 258 14.31 -15.52 11.73
CA SER A 258 13.89 -16.89 11.42
C SER A 258 12.40 -16.89 11.04
N VAL A 259 12.01 -17.87 10.23
CA VAL A 259 10.66 -18.01 9.71
C VAL A 259 10.19 -19.46 9.89
N ASP A 260 9.01 -19.63 10.48
CA ASP A 260 8.29 -20.91 10.54
C ASP A 260 6.91 -20.74 9.88
N GLY A 261 6.76 -21.29 8.68
CA GLY A 261 5.62 -21.00 7.79
C GLY A 261 5.51 -19.49 7.53
N ASN A 262 4.49 -18.88 8.10
CA ASN A 262 4.22 -17.44 8.01
C ASN A 262 4.56 -16.68 9.31
N SER A 263 5.05 -17.36 10.35
CA SER A 263 5.50 -16.71 11.59
C SER A 263 6.94 -16.25 11.46
N VAL A 264 7.18 -14.99 11.80
CA VAL A 264 8.49 -14.34 11.71
C VAL A 264 8.98 -14.00 13.11
N TYR A 265 10.26 -14.27 13.38
CA TYR A 265 10.95 -13.89 14.61
C TYR A 265 12.21 -13.11 14.26
N TRP A 266 12.34 -11.90 14.80
CA TRP A 266 13.50 -11.06 14.54
C TRP A 266 13.70 -10.03 15.66
N GLN A 267 14.88 -10.02 16.29
CA GLN A 267 15.26 -8.97 17.25
C GLN A 267 14.17 -8.63 18.29
N LYS A 268 13.63 -9.66 18.95
CA LYS A 268 12.49 -9.65 19.91
C LYS A 268 11.10 -9.47 19.31
N TRP A 269 10.97 -9.09 18.05
CA TRP A 269 9.69 -9.12 17.36
C TRP A 269 9.25 -10.57 17.08
N ARG A 270 7.95 -10.80 17.24
CA ARG A 270 7.24 -11.93 16.64
C ARG A 270 5.94 -11.44 16.02
N PHE A 271 5.66 -11.82 14.79
CA PHE A 271 4.40 -11.54 14.10
C PHE A 271 4.14 -12.60 13.02
N ARG A 272 3.00 -12.48 12.35
CA ARG A 272 2.61 -13.39 11.27
C ARG A 272 2.30 -12.62 9.98
N VAL A 273 2.90 -13.07 8.88
CA VAL A 273 2.71 -12.48 7.55
C VAL A 273 1.48 -13.11 6.90
N GLY A 274 0.42 -12.34 6.77
CA GLY A 274 -0.79 -12.68 6.05
C GLY A 274 -0.78 -12.16 4.61
N PHE A 275 -1.66 -12.73 3.81
CA PHE A 275 -1.95 -12.30 2.44
C PHE A 275 -3.43 -12.54 2.13
N ASN A 276 -4.08 -11.57 1.49
CA ASN A 276 -5.38 -11.77 0.85
C ASN A 276 -5.48 -10.97 -0.45
N ASN A 277 -6.44 -11.32 -1.31
CA ASN A 277 -6.57 -10.73 -2.65
C ASN A 277 -6.93 -9.24 -2.65
N ARG A 278 -7.51 -8.72 -1.56
CA ARG A 278 -7.95 -7.31 -1.48
C ARG A 278 -6.83 -6.42 -0.98
N GLU A 279 -6.41 -6.61 0.26
CA GLU A 279 -5.44 -5.76 0.96
C GLU A 279 -3.99 -6.13 0.60
N GLY A 280 -3.76 -7.33 0.08
CA GLY A 280 -2.41 -7.85 -0.14
C GLY A 280 -1.74 -8.18 1.19
N LEU A 281 -0.63 -7.51 1.51
CA LEU A 281 0.14 -7.72 2.73
C LEU A 281 -0.63 -7.30 4.00
N VAL A 282 -0.84 -8.25 4.91
CA VAL A 282 -1.45 -8.02 6.24
C VAL A 282 -0.53 -8.58 7.32
N LEU A 283 -0.36 -7.88 8.45
CA LEU A 283 0.43 -8.35 9.58
C LEU A 283 -0.47 -8.66 10.77
N HIS A 284 -0.33 -9.85 11.35
CA HIS A 284 -1.14 -10.32 12.48
C HIS A 284 -0.29 -10.62 13.72
N ASN A 285 -0.92 -10.52 14.90
CA ASN A 285 -0.39 -10.96 16.19
C ASN A 285 1.04 -10.44 16.46
N ILE A 286 1.21 -9.12 16.33
CA ILE A 286 2.50 -8.44 16.46
C ILE A 286 2.83 -8.26 17.94
N THR A 287 3.97 -8.83 18.32
CA THR A 287 4.48 -8.80 19.70
C THR A 287 5.94 -8.39 19.72
N TYR A 288 6.36 -7.74 20.81
CA TYR A 288 7.76 -7.42 21.06
C TYR A 288 8.15 -7.94 22.44
N ASP A 289 9.17 -8.80 22.50
CA ASP A 289 9.64 -9.42 23.74
C ASP A 289 8.49 -10.08 24.53
N LYS A 290 7.66 -10.83 23.78
CA LYS A 290 6.43 -11.49 24.24
C LYS A 290 5.31 -10.54 24.72
N ARG A 291 5.46 -9.23 24.64
CA ARG A 291 4.39 -8.27 24.96
C ARG A 291 3.54 -7.97 23.73
N ASN A 292 2.24 -7.85 23.90
CA ASN A 292 1.33 -7.55 22.80
C ASN A 292 1.51 -6.09 22.34
N VAL A 293 1.48 -5.88 21.03
CA VAL A 293 1.61 -4.55 20.43
C VAL A 293 0.42 -4.28 19.49
N PHE A 294 0.25 -5.06 18.43
CA PHE A 294 -0.86 -4.91 17.49
C PHE A 294 -1.48 -6.26 17.16
N TYR A 295 -2.80 -6.34 17.12
CA TYR A 295 -3.51 -7.51 16.64
C TYR A 295 -3.42 -7.63 15.12
N ARG A 296 -3.63 -6.51 14.39
CA ARG A 296 -3.65 -6.45 12.92
C ARG A 296 -3.18 -5.09 12.41
N LEU A 297 -2.31 -5.07 11.39
CA LEU A 297 -1.92 -3.88 10.63
C LEU A 297 -2.07 -4.14 9.12
N ASN A 298 -2.65 -3.19 8.39
CA ASN A 298 -2.77 -3.24 6.93
C ASN A 298 -3.15 -1.87 6.32
N VAL A 299 -2.90 -1.70 5.02
CA VAL A 299 -3.59 -0.66 4.23
C VAL A 299 -4.98 -1.19 3.86
N SER A 300 -6.01 -0.48 4.27
CA SER A 300 -7.42 -0.90 4.22
C SER A 300 -8.12 -0.45 2.95
N GLU A 301 -7.79 0.75 2.47
CA GLU A 301 -8.33 1.31 1.24
C GLU A 301 -7.36 2.35 0.68
N MET A 302 -7.44 2.60 -0.63
CA MET A 302 -6.81 3.73 -1.28
C MET A 302 -7.73 4.26 -2.37
N THR A 303 -8.05 5.56 -2.33
CA THR A 303 -8.76 6.22 -3.43
C THR A 303 -7.86 7.21 -4.18
N VAL A 304 -8.04 7.27 -5.51
CA VAL A 304 -7.27 8.16 -6.39
C VAL A 304 -8.19 9.11 -7.19
N PRO A 305 -8.77 10.16 -6.57
CA PRO A 305 -9.60 11.13 -7.27
C PRO A 305 -8.77 12.08 -8.15
N TYR A 306 -9.13 12.17 -9.43
CA TYR A 306 -8.59 13.14 -10.38
C TYR A 306 -9.35 14.47 -10.34
N GLY A 307 -8.63 15.56 -10.61
CA GLY A 307 -9.09 16.94 -10.52
C GLY A 307 -9.42 17.60 -11.86
N ASP A 308 -9.37 16.88 -12.98
CA ASP A 308 -9.84 17.41 -14.27
C ASP A 308 -11.38 17.49 -14.26
N PRO A 309 -11.98 18.69 -14.39
CA PRO A 309 -13.42 18.84 -14.29
C PRO A 309 -14.18 18.37 -15.54
N ARG A 310 -13.48 18.01 -16.62
CA ARG A 310 -14.07 17.72 -17.92
C ARG A 310 -14.47 16.25 -18.02
N ALA A 311 -15.50 15.97 -18.82
CA ALA A 311 -15.94 14.60 -19.07
C ALA A 311 -15.04 13.89 -20.09
N PRO A 312 -14.78 12.58 -19.95
CA PRO A 312 -15.21 11.69 -18.86
C PRO A 312 -14.25 11.67 -17.65
N TYR A 313 -13.23 12.52 -17.61
CA TYR A 313 -12.16 12.49 -16.60
C TYR A 313 -12.64 12.71 -15.17
N HIS A 314 -13.72 13.47 -14.97
CA HIS A 314 -14.33 13.69 -13.65
C HIS A 314 -14.76 12.40 -12.94
N ARG A 315 -14.95 11.29 -13.68
CA ARG A 315 -15.25 9.97 -13.12
C ARG A 315 -14.02 9.20 -12.65
N LYS A 316 -12.80 9.63 -13.01
CA LYS A 316 -11.54 8.97 -12.60
C LYS A 316 -11.36 9.14 -11.10
N GLN A 317 -11.89 8.17 -10.36
CA GLN A 317 -11.72 8.00 -8.93
C GLN A 317 -11.78 6.51 -8.64
N ALA A 318 -10.62 5.87 -8.75
CA ALA A 318 -10.44 4.48 -8.41
C ALA A 318 -10.45 4.30 -6.88
N PHE A 319 -10.90 3.14 -6.43
CA PHE A 319 -10.64 2.61 -5.09
C PHE A 319 -9.79 1.36 -5.26
N ASP A 320 -8.48 1.50 -5.38
CA ASP A 320 -7.62 0.44 -5.92
C ASP A 320 -7.64 -0.84 -5.07
N VAL A 321 -7.85 -0.71 -3.75
CA VAL A 321 -7.99 -1.86 -2.85
C VAL A 321 -9.37 -2.51 -3.03
N GLY A 322 -10.44 -1.71 -3.07
CA GLY A 322 -11.81 -2.21 -3.16
C GLY A 322 -12.28 -2.65 -4.56
N ASP A 323 -11.92 -1.89 -5.59
CA ASP A 323 -12.35 -2.09 -6.98
C ASP A 323 -11.58 -3.22 -7.66
N VAL A 324 -10.28 -3.38 -7.33
CA VAL A 324 -9.38 -4.34 -7.98
C VAL A 324 -8.74 -5.26 -6.94
N GLY A 325 -8.00 -4.69 -5.98
CA GLY A 325 -7.29 -5.39 -4.91
C GLY A 325 -5.78 -5.35 -5.10
N PHE A 326 -5.04 -4.89 -4.07
CA PHE A 326 -3.58 -4.91 -4.07
C PHE A 326 -3.02 -6.32 -4.15
N GLY A 327 -3.64 -7.29 -3.48
CA GLY A 327 -3.20 -8.68 -3.55
C GLY A 327 -3.39 -9.29 -4.94
N LEU A 328 -4.49 -8.96 -5.61
CA LEU A 328 -4.76 -9.37 -6.99
C LEU A 328 -3.67 -8.86 -7.95
N ASN A 329 -3.17 -7.65 -7.68
CA ASN A 329 -2.20 -6.91 -8.49
C ASN A 329 -0.76 -6.99 -7.96
N ALA A 330 -0.48 -7.88 -7.01
CA ALA A 330 0.85 -8.00 -6.44
C ALA A 330 1.84 -8.54 -7.50
N ASN A 331 2.95 -7.83 -7.71
CA ASN A 331 3.98 -8.25 -8.65
C ASN A 331 4.73 -9.48 -8.13
N GLN A 332 5.22 -10.31 -9.05
CA GLN A 332 6.10 -11.41 -8.70
C GLN A 332 7.54 -10.91 -8.64
N LEU A 333 8.04 -10.70 -7.42
CA LEU A 333 9.32 -10.04 -7.19
C LEU A 333 10.50 -10.99 -7.45
N SER A 334 11.60 -10.45 -7.96
CA SER A 334 12.78 -11.22 -8.34
C SER A 334 14.03 -10.78 -7.57
N LEU A 335 14.99 -11.70 -7.42
CA LEU A 335 16.25 -11.44 -6.71
C LEU A 335 17.09 -10.41 -7.47
N GLY A 336 17.60 -9.41 -6.76
CA GLY A 336 18.56 -8.43 -7.29
C GLY A 336 17.96 -7.23 -8.01
N CYS A 337 16.64 -7.23 -8.26
CA CYS A 337 15.92 -6.11 -8.87
C CYS A 337 15.10 -5.36 -7.81
N ASP A 338 14.05 -6.01 -7.28
CA ASP A 338 13.04 -5.35 -6.43
C ASP A 338 13.45 -5.23 -4.96
N CYS A 339 14.20 -6.23 -4.47
CA CYS A 339 14.68 -6.31 -3.10
C CYS A 339 16.16 -6.73 -3.08
N LEU A 340 17.00 -5.97 -2.37
CA LEU A 340 18.46 -6.10 -2.41
C LEU A 340 19.03 -6.68 -1.11
N GLY A 341 19.86 -7.73 -1.22
CA GLY A 341 20.53 -8.37 -0.09
C GLY A 341 20.17 -9.85 0.06
N HIS A 342 19.95 -10.30 1.30
CA HIS A 342 19.54 -11.67 1.61
C HIS A 342 18.03 -11.73 1.84
N ILE A 343 17.28 -12.28 0.87
CA ILE A 343 15.83 -12.12 0.78
C ILE A 343 15.10 -13.43 1.11
N LYS A 344 14.04 -13.34 1.92
CA LYS A 344 13.01 -14.38 2.07
C LYS A 344 11.75 -13.89 1.37
N TYR A 345 11.19 -14.70 0.47
CA TYR A 345 9.91 -14.42 -0.17
C TYR A 345 8.75 -15.22 0.44
N PHE A 346 7.55 -14.63 0.38
CA PHE A 346 6.28 -15.32 0.62
C PHE A 346 5.45 -15.32 -0.66
N ASP A 347 4.85 -16.48 -0.95
CA ASP A 347 3.93 -16.67 -2.07
C ASP A 347 2.49 -16.43 -1.61
N GLY A 348 1.59 -16.22 -2.57
CA GLY A 348 0.15 -16.16 -2.35
C GLY A 348 -0.62 -16.97 -3.38
N TYR A 349 -1.92 -17.11 -3.15
CA TYR A 349 -2.83 -17.76 -4.09
C TYR A 349 -4.06 -16.91 -4.31
N ARG A 350 -4.58 -16.95 -5.53
CA ARG A 350 -5.89 -16.40 -5.91
C ARG A 350 -6.69 -17.41 -6.70
N SER A 351 -7.99 -17.17 -6.88
CA SER A 351 -8.79 -17.88 -7.88
C SER A 351 -8.74 -17.15 -9.24
N ASP A 352 -8.82 -17.89 -10.33
CA ASP A 352 -9.31 -17.34 -11.61
C ASP A 352 -10.85 -17.31 -11.63
N SER A 353 -11.44 -16.80 -12.71
CA SER A 353 -12.89 -16.68 -12.82
C SER A 353 -13.65 -18.01 -12.95
N LYS A 354 -12.92 -19.11 -13.16
CA LYS A 354 -13.42 -20.49 -13.23
C LYS A 354 -13.21 -21.24 -11.91
N GLY A 355 -12.63 -20.60 -10.90
CA GLY A 355 -12.37 -21.19 -9.59
C GLY A 355 -11.09 -22.04 -9.51
N ASN A 356 -10.21 -21.95 -10.50
CA ASN A 356 -8.91 -22.61 -10.43
C ASN A 356 -7.95 -21.79 -9.54
N PRO A 357 -7.15 -22.45 -8.69
CA PRO A 357 -6.12 -21.76 -7.93
C PRO A 357 -4.96 -21.33 -8.84
N VAL A 358 -4.56 -20.06 -8.73
CA VAL A 358 -3.43 -19.45 -9.41
C VAL A 358 -2.39 -19.07 -8.36
N LEU A 359 -1.16 -19.57 -8.55
CA LEU A 359 -0.01 -19.25 -7.68
C LEU A 359 0.55 -17.87 -8.06
N LEU A 360 0.71 -17.01 -7.07
CA LEU A 360 1.44 -15.76 -7.17
C LEU A 360 2.77 -15.93 -6.43
N LYS A 361 3.85 -16.12 -7.19
CA LYS A 361 5.18 -16.34 -6.62
C LYS A 361 5.78 -15.04 -6.12
N ASN A 362 6.48 -15.10 -5.00
CA ASN A 362 7.37 -14.05 -4.52
C ASN A 362 6.71 -12.66 -4.33
N ILE A 363 5.45 -12.62 -3.94
CA ILE A 363 4.66 -11.38 -3.87
C ILE A 363 5.01 -10.48 -2.68
N ILE A 364 5.60 -11.05 -1.63
CA ILE A 364 6.10 -10.29 -0.48
C ILE A 364 7.55 -10.66 -0.29
N CYS A 365 8.44 -9.68 -0.28
CA CYS A 365 9.83 -9.87 0.08
C CYS A 365 10.06 -9.43 1.54
N MET A 366 10.92 -10.16 2.24
CA MET A 366 11.37 -9.82 3.58
C MET A 366 12.89 -9.88 3.66
N HIS A 367 13.49 -8.81 4.14
CA HIS A 367 14.94 -8.74 4.28
C HIS A 367 15.35 -7.78 5.39
N GLU A 368 16.63 -7.85 5.75
CA GLU A 368 17.25 -6.90 6.65
C GLU A 368 17.90 -5.76 5.87
N GLN A 369 17.86 -4.54 6.40
CA GLN A 369 18.61 -3.41 5.86
C GLN A 369 19.26 -2.57 6.98
N ASP A 370 20.33 -1.88 6.63
CA ASP A 370 20.95 -0.90 7.51
C ASP A 370 20.34 0.49 7.27
N ASN A 371 19.90 1.15 8.34
CA ASN A 371 19.36 2.50 8.30
C ASN A 371 20.18 3.48 9.14
N GLY A 372 21.50 3.41 9.02
CA GLY A 372 22.41 4.33 9.68
C GLY A 372 22.53 4.10 11.19
N LEU A 373 22.43 5.17 11.97
CA LEU A 373 22.62 5.13 13.42
C LEU A 373 21.31 4.89 14.16
N GLN A 374 21.33 3.97 15.11
CA GLN A 374 20.24 3.79 16.07
C GLN A 374 20.36 4.79 17.21
N TYR A 375 21.53 4.83 17.85
CA TYR A 375 21.90 5.88 18.78
C TYR A 375 23.42 6.01 18.90
N LYS A 376 23.84 7.20 19.33
CA LYS A 376 25.24 7.51 19.64
C LYS A 376 25.31 8.47 20.81
N HIS A 377 26.26 8.25 21.71
CA HIS A 377 26.64 9.22 22.74
C HIS A 377 28.15 9.22 22.91
N THR A 378 28.74 10.41 23.06
CA THR A 378 30.16 10.60 23.38
C THR A 378 30.27 11.41 24.67
N ASN A 379 30.95 10.86 25.66
CA ASN A 379 31.27 11.59 26.89
C ASN A 379 32.53 12.44 26.64
N TYR A 380 32.38 13.76 26.51
CA TYR A 380 33.49 14.66 26.21
C TYR A 380 34.59 14.68 27.29
N ARG A 381 34.29 14.25 28.53
CA ARG A 381 35.28 14.23 29.63
C ARG A 381 36.28 13.09 29.47
N SER A 382 35.85 11.96 28.90
CA SER A 382 36.68 10.76 28.70
C SER A 382 36.94 10.44 27.23
N ASN A 383 36.29 11.15 26.31
CA ASN A 383 36.22 10.84 24.88
C ASN A 383 35.64 9.45 24.55
N ALA A 384 35.05 8.75 25.52
CA ALA A 384 34.44 7.45 25.30
C ALA A 384 33.13 7.60 24.51
N ALA A 385 32.96 6.80 23.46
CA ALA A 385 31.77 6.81 22.61
C ALA A 385 31.08 5.44 22.62
N THR A 386 29.75 5.46 22.71
CA THR A 386 28.89 4.30 22.46
C THR A 386 28.10 4.53 21.18
N VAL A 387 28.10 3.55 20.28
CA VAL A 387 27.43 3.64 18.98
C VAL A 387 26.69 2.32 18.71
N LYS A 388 25.45 2.42 18.23
CA LYS A 388 24.66 1.30 17.69
C LYS A 388 24.15 1.68 16.30
N ARG A 389 24.22 0.76 15.34
CA ARG A 389 23.62 0.94 14.00
C ARG A 389 22.15 0.51 14.05
N ASN A 390 21.32 1.14 13.23
CA ASN A 390 19.90 0.82 13.13
C ASN A 390 19.72 -0.30 12.11
N ARG A 391 19.62 -1.54 12.59
CA ARG A 391 19.21 -2.65 11.73
C ARG A 391 17.68 -2.69 11.69
N GLN A 392 17.14 -2.74 10.48
CA GLN A 392 15.71 -2.84 10.23
C GLN A 392 15.36 -4.16 9.55
N LEU A 393 14.15 -4.66 9.80
CA LEU A 393 13.52 -5.72 9.03
C LEU A 393 12.41 -5.11 8.17
N VAL A 394 12.49 -5.29 6.86
CA VAL A 394 11.55 -4.77 5.87
C VAL A 394 10.69 -5.91 5.36
N LEU A 395 9.38 -5.72 5.31
CA LEU A 395 8.42 -6.56 4.58
C LEU A 395 7.77 -5.69 3.51
N GLN A 396 7.98 -6.03 2.24
CA GLN A 396 7.59 -5.20 1.12
C GLN A 396 6.74 -5.98 0.12
N MET A 397 5.68 -5.34 -0.37
CA MET A 397 4.89 -5.76 -1.51
C MET A 397 4.85 -4.62 -2.53
N ILE A 398 4.94 -4.97 -3.81
CA ILE A 398 4.72 -4.02 -4.92
C ILE A 398 3.46 -4.46 -5.64
N CYS A 399 2.58 -3.51 -5.97
CA CYS A 399 1.43 -3.78 -6.82
C CYS A 399 1.34 -2.78 -7.97
N THR A 400 1.06 -3.30 -9.16
CA THR A 400 0.81 -2.53 -10.38
C THR A 400 -0.69 -2.40 -10.59
N VAL A 401 -1.21 -1.18 -10.57
CA VAL A 401 -2.62 -0.91 -10.86
C VAL A 401 -2.68 -0.08 -12.13
N ALA A 402 -2.88 -0.79 -13.26
CA ALA A 402 -2.73 -0.24 -14.60
C ALA A 402 -1.40 0.51 -14.74
N ASN A 403 -1.44 1.84 -14.76
CA ASN A 403 -0.31 2.70 -15.00
C ASN A 403 0.58 2.98 -13.77
N TYR A 404 0.08 2.79 -12.54
CA TYR A 404 0.85 3.09 -11.31
C TYR A 404 1.45 1.85 -10.66
N GLU A 405 2.62 2.04 -10.05
CA GLU A 405 3.19 1.11 -9.08
C GLU A 405 3.16 1.70 -7.67
N TYR A 406 2.69 0.90 -6.72
CA TYR A 406 2.74 1.23 -5.29
C TYR A 406 3.59 0.21 -4.55
N ILE A 407 4.57 0.71 -3.80
CA ILE A 407 5.37 -0.08 -2.87
C ILE A 407 4.85 0.15 -1.46
N PHE A 408 4.40 -0.91 -0.79
CA PHE A 408 4.02 -0.90 0.61
C PHE A 408 5.06 -1.66 1.43
N ALA A 409 5.80 -0.96 2.28
CA ALA A 409 6.86 -1.52 3.11
C ALA A 409 6.56 -1.33 4.59
N TYR A 410 6.36 -2.44 5.32
CA TYR A 410 6.36 -2.44 6.78
C TYR A 410 7.79 -2.64 7.29
N ILE A 411 8.28 -1.69 8.09
CA ILE A 411 9.66 -1.64 8.56
C ILE A 411 9.69 -1.70 10.08
N PHE A 412 10.30 -2.76 10.62
CA PHE A 412 10.49 -2.96 12.06
C PHE A 412 11.92 -2.59 12.45
N ASP A 413 12.10 -1.97 13.62
CA ASP A 413 13.43 -1.65 14.15
C ASP A 413 13.71 -2.24 15.54
N GLN A 414 14.96 -2.15 15.97
CA GLN A 414 15.40 -2.68 17.27
C GLN A 414 14.98 -1.81 18.47
N ALA A 415 14.42 -0.61 18.25
CA ALA A 415 13.85 0.24 19.29
C ALA A 415 12.35 0.00 19.52
N GLY A 416 11.75 -0.96 18.81
CA GLY A 416 10.32 -1.27 18.94
C GLY A 416 9.43 -0.40 18.06
N ASN A 417 9.97 0.32 17.07
CA ASN A 417 9.16 1.07 16.11
C ASN A 417 8.65 0.17 14.97
N VAL A 418 7.47 0.51 14.45
CA VAL A 418 6.92 -0.02 13.20
C VAL A 418 6.61 1.15 12.27
N GLU A 419 7.15 1.16 11.07
CA GLU A 419 6.87 2.15 10.03
C GLU A 419 6.12 1.49 8.88
N LEU A 420 5.10 2.16 8.36
CA LEU A 420 4.58 1.92 7.02
C LEU A 420 5.17 2.99 6.11
N GLU A 421 6.05 2.60 5.21
CA GLU A 421 6.54 3.43 4.12
C GLU A 421 5.77 3.08 2.85
N VAL A 422 5.20 4.10 2.20
CA VAL A 422 4.52 3.99 0.91
C VAL A 422 5.32 4.76 -0.13
N ARG A 423 5.56 4.13 -1.28
CA ARG A 423 6.22 4.75 -2.43
C ARG A 423 5.29 4.66 -3.64
N ALA A 424 5.00 5.79 -4.27
CA ALA A 424 4.31 5.84 -5.55
C ALA A 424 5.34 6.03 -6.67
N THR A 425 5.30 5.18 -7.70
CA THR A 425 6.12 5.25 -8.92
C THR A 425 5.28 4.75 -10.10
N GLY A 426 5.89 4.41 -11.22
CA GLY A 426 5.19 4.03 -12.44
C GLY A 426 4.90 5.20 -13.36
N ILE A 427 3.88 5.09 -14.17
CA ILE A 427 3.56 6.06 -15.22
C ILE A 427 2.32 6.87 -14.80
N LEU A 428 2.31 8.17 -15.11
CA LEU A 428 1.15 9.02 -14.88
C LEU A 428 -0.05 8.55 -15.73
N SER A 429 -1.26 8.61 -15.20
CA SER A 429 -2.45 8.46 -16.05
C SER A 429 -2.63 9.75 -16.84
N THR A 430 -2.56 9.64 -18.16
CA THR A 430 -2.51 10.79 -19.07
C THR A 430 -3.80 10.97 -19.88
N VAL A 431 -4.02 12.20 -20.34
CA VAL A 431 -5.15 12.61 -21.18
C VAL A 431 -4.65 13.38 -22.41
N PRO A 432 -5.38 13.36 -23.54
CA PRO A 432 -5.02 14.13 -24.71
C PRO A 432 -5.07 15.63 -24.42
N PHE A 433 -4.07 16.37 -24.89
CA PHE A 433 -4.06 17.82 -24.74
C PHE A 433 -3.25 18.53 -25.84
N ASP A 434 -3.86 19.45 -26.56
CA ASP A 434 -3.33 20.14 -27.74
C ASP A 434 -2.36 21.27 -27.34
N ASN A 435 -1.20 20.91 -26.78
CA ASN A 435 -0.24 21.85 -26.19
C ASN A 435 0.91 22.31 -27.10
N LEU A 436 0.90 21.98 -28.40
CA LEU A 436 2.02 22.32 -29.30
C LEU A 436 2.19 23.84 -29.50
N ASN A 437 1.14 24.62 -29.21
CA ASN A 437 1.13 26.09 -29.24
C ASN A 437 1.49 26.73 -27.87
N GLY A 438 1.80 25.91 -26.85
CA GLY A 438 2.04 26.38 -25.48
C GLY A 438 0.78 26.56 -24.63
N GLU A 439 -0.38 26.07 -25.06
CA GLU A 439 -1.61 26.06 -24.27
C GLU A 439 -1.43 25.25 -22.97
N THR A 440 -2.10 25.68 -21.90
CA THR A 440 -2.00 25.11 -20.55
C THR A 440 -3.33 25.19 -19.83
N VAL A 441 -3.47 24.41 -18.75
CA VAL A 441 -4.63 24.42 -17.86
C VAL A 441 -4.20 24.43 -16.39
N PRO A 442 -5.01 24.98 -15.47
CA PRO A 442 -4.68 25.03 -14.04
C PRO A 442 -5.03 23.75 -13.27
N TRP A 443 -5.48 22.68 -13.94
CA TRP A 443 -5.87 21.38 -13.32
C TRP A 443 -5.02 20.20 -13.83
N GLY A 444 -3.89 20.48 -14.47
CA GLY A 444 -3.00 19.45 -14.99
C GLY A 444 -1.71 20.03 -15.56
N THR A 445 -0.72 19.16 -15.79
CA THR A 445 0.60 19.55 -16.30
C THR A 445 0.85 18.93 -17.66
N ASN A 446 1.29 19.73 -18.63
CA ASN A 446 1.81 19.22 -19.89
C ASN A 446 3.09 18.42 -19.61
N VAL A 447 3.08 17.12 -19.92
CA VAL A 447 4.22 16.21 -19.65
C VAL A 447 4.91 15.74 -20.93
N GLY A 448 4.36 16.09 -22.08
CA GLY A 448 4.95 15.80 -23.38
C GLY A 448 4.12 16.44 -24.50
N PRO A 449 4.56 16.33 -25.75
CA PRO A 449 3.82 16.81 -26.92
C PRO A 449 2.48 16.08 -27.04
N GLY A 450 1.36 16.81 -27.07
CA GLY A 450 0.02 16.23 -27.23
C GLY A 450 -0.55 15.57 -25.97
N VAL A 451 0.15 15.62 -24.84
CA VAL A 451 -0.21 14.87 -23.62
C VAL A 451 -0.08 15.71 -22.34
N MET A 452 -1.10 15.57 -21.49
CA MET A 452 -1.19 16.23 -20.18
C MET A 452 -1.52 15.19 -19.10
N ALA A 453 -0.97 15.39 -17.91
CA ALA A 453 -1.28 14.60 -16.72
C ALA A 453 -2.13 15.43 -15.75
N PRO A 454 -3.39 15.06 -15.47
CA PRO A 454 -4.23 15.85 -14.59
C PRO A 454 -3.80 15.75 -13.12
N TYR A 455 -4.08 16.80 -12.34
CA TYR A 455 -3.88 16.79 -10.89
C TYR A 455 -4.75 15.72 -10.24
N HIS A 456 -4.27 15.09 -9.17
CA HIS A 456 -5.00 14.05 -8.44
C HIS A 456 -4.49 13.91 -7.01
N GLN A 457 -5.19 13.14 -6.19
CA GLN A 457 -4.72 12.77 -4.84
C GLN A 457 -4.58 11.25 -4.74
N HIS A 458 -3.60 10.75 -4.00
CA HIS A 458 -3.57 9.36 -3.53
C HIS A 458 -3.89 9.34 -2.04
N MET A 459 -5.08 8.88 -1.66
CA MET A 459 -5.56 8.90 -0.28
C MET A 459 -5.63 7.49 0.29
N PHE A 460 -4.71 7.17 1.20
CA PHE A 460 -4.57 5.87 1.85
C PHE A 460 -5.31 5.84 3.19
N SER A 461 -5.84 4.67 3.57
CA SER A 461 -6.30 4.40 4.93
C SER A 461 -5.49 3.26 5.55
N LEU A 462 -4.72 3.55 6.61
CA LEU A 462 -4.05 2.55 7.42
C LEU A 462 -4.96 2.13 8.58
N ARG A 463 -5.35 0.86 8.60
CA ARG A 463 -6.12 0.26 9.71
C ARG A 463 -5.15 -0.29 10.76
N ILE A 464 -5.28 0.20 11.97
CA ILE A 464 -4.47 -0.18 13.14
C ILE A 464 -5.40 -0.79 14.16
N ASP A 465 -5.26 -2.09 14.36
CA ASP A 465 -5.98 -2.85 15.37
C ASP A 465 -5.03 -3.12 16.55
N PRO A 466 -5.01 -2.26 17.56
CA PRO A 466 -4.07 -2.34 18.65
C PRO A 466 -4.33 -3.53 19.58
N ALA A 467 -3.23 -3.97 20.19
CA ALA A 467 -3.26 -4.88 21.32
C ALA A 467 -2.17 -4.47 22.31
N ILE A 468 -2.11 -3.18 22.67
CA ILE A 468 -1.04 -2.62 23.50
C ILE A 468 -1.10 -3.27 24.88
N ASP A 469 -0.21 -4.23 25.15
CA ASP A 469 -0.19 -5.02 26.39
C ASP A 469 -1.55 -5.67 26.77
N GLY A 470 -2.42 -5.90 25.79
CA GLY A 470 -3.79 -6.37 25.98
C GLY A 470 -4.74 -5.76 24.95
N PHE A 471 -5.96 -6.29 24.85
CA PHE A 471 -6.92 -5.93 23.79
C PHE A 471 -7.86 -4.77 24.16
N ASN A 472 -7.87 -4.35 25.43
CA ASN A 472 -8.62 -3.18 25.87
C ASN A 472 -7.69 -1.97 25.87
N ASN A 473 -7.89 -1.06 24.92
CA ASN A 473 -7.05 0.09 24.71
C ASN A 473 -7.90 1.37 24.57
N THR A 474 -7.22 2.51 24.72
CA THR A 474 -7.84 3.85 24.61
C THR A 474 -7.05 4.67 23.61
N VAL A 475 -7.75 5.23 22.62
CA VAL A 475 -7.17 6.23 21.72
C VAL A 475 -7.38 7.63 22.30
N TYR A 476 -6.32 8.42 22.31
CA TYR A 476 -6.35 9.81 22.76
C TYR A 476 -5.35 10.63 21.96
N TYR A 477 -5.43 11.95 22.08
CA TYR A 477 -4.38 12.83 21.56
C TYR A 477 -3.88 13.81 22.61
N GLU A 478 -2.64 14.24 22.43
CA GLU A 478 -1.97 15.24 23.25
C GLU A 478 -1.62 16.46 22.41
N ASP A 479 -1.96 17.64 22.92
CA ASP A 479 -1.54 18.92 22.36
C ASP A 479 -0.47 19.53 23.27
N SER A 480 0.58 20.11 22.70
CA SER A 480 1.58 20.90 23.44
C SER A 480 1.10 22.34 23.54
N VAL A 481 1.00 22.88 24.76
CA VAL A 481 0.49 24.23 25.03
C VAL A 481 1.39 24.99 25.99
N PRO A 482 1.55 26.32 25.84
CA PRO A 482 2.31 27.12 26.80
C PRO A 482 1.63 27.11 28.18
N LEU A 483 2.43 27.19 29.24
CA LEU A 483 1.91 27.52 30.56
C LEU A 483 1.45 29.00 30.58
N PRO A 484 0.48 29.36 31.44
CA PRO A 484 0.12 30.76 31.65
C PRO A 484 1.34 31.64 31.97
N GLU A 485 1.29 32.91 31.57
CA GLU A 485 2.30 33.91 31.93
C GLU A 485 1.98 34.48 33.32
N ASP A 486 2.46 33.79 34.36
CA ASP A 486 2.22 34.15 35.76
C ASP A 486 3.49 34.02 36.63
N GLU A 487 3.35 34.23 37.94
CA GLU A 487 4.46 34.15 38.90
C GLU A 487 5.11 32.75 38.97
N ASN A 488 4.41 31.69 38.56
CA ASN A 488 4.94 30.32 38.48
C ASN A 488 5.68 30.04 37.17
N ASN A 489 5.55 30.92 36.17
CA ASN A 489 6.26 30.90 34.90
C ASN A 489 6.93 32.26 34.62
N PRO A 490 7.81 32.76 35.51
CA PRO A 490 8.29 34.16 35.50
C PRO A 490 9.15 34.53 34.28
N TYR A 491 9.53 33.55 33.46
CA TYR A 491 10.33 33.74 32.26
C TYR A 491 9.57 33.34 30.98
N SER A 492 8.30 32.97 31.07
CA SER A 492 7.42 32.63 29.94
C SER A 492 7.97 31.55 29.00
N VAL A 493 8.73 30.59 29.53
CA VAL A 493 9.31 29.47 28.76
C VAL A 493 8.60 28.13 28.99
N GLY A 494 7.75 28.06 30.03
CA GLY A 494 7.06 26.84 30.42
C GLY A 494 6.01 26.40 29.40
N TYR A 495 5.89 25.09 29.20
CA TYR A 495 4.81 24.46 28.43
C TYR A 495 4.37 23.17 29.11
N THR A 496 3.19 22.69 28.75
CA THR A 496 2.59 21.45 29.23
C THR A 496 1.88 20.72 28.09
N THR A 497 1.27 19.59 28.40
CA THR A 497 0.42 18.84 27.47
C THR A 497 -1.03 18.80 27.94
N GLU A 498 -1.95 19.01 27.01
CA GLU A 498 -3.38 18.80 27.22
C GLU A 498 -3.79 17.48 26.56
N GLN A 499 -4.43 16.60 27.32
CA GLN A 499 -4.87 15.30 26.81
C GLN A 499 -6.37 15.31 26.52
N THR A 500 -6.76 14.85 25.33
CA THR A 500 -8.16 14.59 25.00
C THR A 500 -8.36 13.11 24.66
N VAL A 501 -9.15 12.42 25.48
CA VAL A 501 -9.53 11.02 25.24
C VAL A 501 -10.69 10.97 24.24
N ILE A 502 -10.56 10.11 23.24
CA ILE A 502 -11.63 9.80 22.29
C ILE A 502 -12.50 8.72 22.95
N ARG A 503 -13.52 9.15 23.68
CA ARG A 503 -14.38 8.27 24.49
C ARG A 503 -15.46 7.57 23.71
N LYS A 504 -15.81 8.14 22.55
CA LYS A 504 -16.84 7.64 21.65
C LYS A 504 -16.27 7.47 20.26
N SER A 505 -16.77 6.48 19.52
CA SER A 505 -16.44 6.29 18.11
C SER A 505 -16.64 7.61 17.36
N SER A 506 -15.58 8.13 16.75
CA SER A 506 -15.57 9.48 16.17
C SER A 506 -14.35 9.72 15.28
N SER A 507 -14.27 10.92 14.70
CA SER A 507 -13.14 11.38 13.92
C SER A 507 -12.38 12.51 14.65
N ALA A 508 -11.11 12.69 14.34
CA ALA A 508 -10.30 13.80 14.83
C ALA A 508 -9.43 14.40 13.71
N ASN A 509 -9.06 15.68 13.86
CA ASN A 509 -8.10 16.34 12.97
C ASN A 509 -6.71 16.37 13.62
N THR A 510 -5.67 16.29 12.78
CA THR A 510 -4.31 16.68 13.14
C THR A 510 -4.22 18.19 13.34
N ASP A 511 -3.24 18.65 14.13
CA ASP A 511 -2.98 20.08 14.34
C ASP A 511 -1.48 20.32 14.45
N VAL A 512 -0.90 20.98 13.44
CA VAL A 512 0.52 21.30 13.37
C VAL A 512 0.89 22.39 14.40
N ASN A 513 0.01 23.38 14.59
CA ASN A 513 0.27 24.52 15.47
C ASN A 513 0.34 24.10 16.94
N ARG A 514 -0.41 23.05 17.30
CA ARG A 514 -0.44 22.49 18.66
C ARG A 514 0.42 21.24 18.83
N HIS A 515 1.14 20.83 17.78
CA HIS A 515 1.89 19.57 17.73
C HIS A 515 1.04 18.37 18.21
N ARG A 516 -0.17 18.22 17.66
CA ARG A 516 -1.09 17.18 18.10
C ARG A 516 -0.54 15.79 17.79
N VAL A 517 -0.37 14.96 18.82
CA VAL A 517 0.10 13.57 18.71
C VAL A 517 -0.97 12.61 19.16
N PHE A 518 -1.35 11.68 18.29
CA PHE A 518 -2.29 10.59 18.61
C PHE A 518 -1.55 9.43 19.28
N LYS A 519 -2.18 8.83 20.28
CA LYS A 519 -1.62 7.74 21.09
C LYS A 519 -2.67 6.69 21.39
N ILE A 520 -2.21 5.45 21.52
CA ILE A 520 -3.00 4.29 21.90
C ILE A 520 -2.39 3.75 23.19
N ARG A 521 -3.15 3.79 24.29
CA ARG A 521 -2.67 3.35 25.61
C ARG A 521 -3.48 2.18 26.15
N ASN A 522 -2.91 1.49 27.12
CA ASN A 522 -3.62 0.52 27.95
C ASN A 522 -3.72 1.04 29.39
N ASP A 523 -4.92 1.47 29.78
CA ASP A 523 -5.17 2.08 31.09
C ASP A 523 -4.94 1.11 32.27
N ASN A 524 -4.92 -0.20 32.00
CA ASN A 524 -4.76 -1.24 33.02
C ASN A 524 -3.29 -1.59 33.30
N VAL A 525 -2.35 -1.05 32.52
CA VAL A 525 -0.92 -1.34 32.66
C VAL A 525 -0.13 -0.04 32.80
N ILE A 526 0.33 0.22 34.02
CA ILE A 526 1.08 1.44 34.36
C ILE A 526 2.58 1.20 34.23
N ASN A 527 3.27 2.07 33.50
CA ASN A 527 4.72 2.09 33.47
C ASN A 527 5.26 2.54 34.84
N PRO A 528 6.15 1.76 35.49
CA PRO A 528 6.61 2.05 36.85
C PRO A 528 7.58 3.24 36.96
N ILE A 529 8.06 3.79 35.83
CA ILE A 529 8.98 4.94 35.79
C ILE A 529 8.21 6.24 35.57
N THR A 530 7.33 6.25 34.58
CA THR A 530 6.56 7.46 34.23
C THR A 530 5.29 7.61 35.08
N TYR A 531 4.84 6.52 35.72
CA TYR A 531 3.56 6.43 36.42
C TYR A 531 2.37 6.79 35.51
N LYS A 532 2.52 6.54 34.21
CA LYS A 532 1.48 6.70 33.19
C LYS A 532 1.16 5.33 32.55
N PRO A 533 -0.04 5.15 31.99
CA PRO A 533 -0.35 4.01 31.13
C PRO A 533 0.72 3.78 30.06
N VAL A 534 1.03 2.53 29.77
CA VAL A 534 1.89 2.16 28.63
C VAL A 534 1.18 2.52 27.32
N SER A 535 1.93 3.02 26.33
CA SER A 535 1.33 3.44 25.07
C SER A 535 2.24 3.28 23.85
N TYR A 536 1.62 3.31 22.67
CA TYR A 536 2.29 3.61 21.40
C TYR A 536 1.71 4.89 20.83
N LYS A 537 2.55 5.74 20.24
CA LYS A 537 2.14 6.94 19.53
C LYS A 537 2.16 6.75 18.02
N LEU A 538 1.20 7.38 17.35
CA LEU A 538 1.15 7.53 15.90
C LEU A 538 1.87 8.83 15.52
N MET A 539 2.98 8.69 14.79
CA MET A 539 3.58 9.76 14.01
C MET A 539 2.79 9.85 12.71
N ALA A 540 1.68 10.60 12.75
CA ALA A 540 0.81 10.81 11.61
C ALA A 540 1.54 11.57 10.49
N ALA A 541 1.27 11.21 9.24
CA ALA A 541 1.79 11.95 8.11
C ALA A 541 0.96 13.24 7.92
N PRO A 542 1.60 14.42 7.85
CA PRO A 542 0.90 15.65 7.47
C PRO A 542 0.40 15.53 6.03
N SER A 543 -0.92 15.58 5.83
CA SER A 543 -1.53 15.46 4.51
C SER A 543 -2.69 16.43 4.36
N GLN A 544 -2.88 16.94 3.14
CA GLN A 544 -4.13 17.58 2.76
C GLN A 544 -5.19 16.49 2.61
N MET A 545 -6.34 16.66 3.27
CA MET A 545 -7.46 15.72 3.13
C MET A 545 -8.15 15.89 1.77
N LEU A 546 -9.17 15.06 1.52
CA LEU A 546 -9.90 15.03 0.26
C LEU A 546 -10.37 16.43 -0.18
N LEU A 547 -9.98 16.84 -1.40
CA LEU A 547 -10.31 18.13 -2.00
C LEU A 547 -11.75 18.21 -2.51
N LEU A 548 -12.35 17.08 -2.89
CA LEU A 548 -13.72 17.03 -3.41
C LEU A 548 -14.70 17.61 -2.37
N PRO A 549 -15.64 18.47 -2.78
CA PRO A 549 -16.61 19.05 -1.86
C PRO A 549 -17.61 17.99 -1.39
N LYS A 550 -18.17 18.15 -0.19
CA LYS A 550 -19.07 17.18 0.45
C LYS A 550 -20.28 16.72 -0.40
N HIS A 551 -20.76 17.58 -1.29
CA HIS A 551 -21.90 17.27 -2.15
C HIS A 551 -21.52 16.44 -3.39
N ALA A 552 -20.23 16.34 -3.74
CA ALA A 552 -19.78 15.54 -4.85
C ALA A 552 -19.89 14.05 -4.52
N VAL A 553 -20.35 13.25 -5.49
CA VAL A 553 -20.45 11.79 -5.36
C VAL A 553 -19.09 11.19 -4.97
N GLY A 554 -18.00 11.68 -5.55
CA GLY A 554 -16.67 11.20 -5.18
C GLY A 554 -16.27 11.47 -3.73
N HIS A 555 -16.77 12.54 -3.11
CA HIS A 555 -16.60 12.74 -1.66
C HIS A 555 -17.41 11.72 -0.87
N GLN A 556 -18.67 11.53 -1.23
CA GLN A 556 -19.59 10.62 -0.54
C GLN A 556 -19.08 9.17 -0.58
N ARG A 557 -18.42 8.76 -1.67
CA ARG A 557 -17.81 7.43 -1.83
C ARG A 557 -16.51 7.25 -1.02
N ALA A 558 -15.81 8.33 -0.69
CA ALA A 558 -14.49 8.32 -0.06
C ALA A 558 -14.48 9.10 1.25
N GLU A 559 -15.53 9.04 2.05
CA GLU A 559 -15.65 9.89 3.24
C GLU A 559 -14.53 9.62 4.26
N PHE A 560 -13.96 8.40 4.30
CA PHE A 560 -12.75 8.09 5.07
C PHE A 560 -11.58 9.06 4.78
N ALA A 561 -11.49 9.58 3.55
CA ALA A 561 -10.44 10.50 3.12
C ALA A 561 -10.68 11.96 3.56
N SER A 562 -11.84 12.26 4.17
CA SER A 562 -12.21 13.62 4.62
C SER A 562 -11.62 14.01 5.97
N LYS A 563 -11.13 13.04 6.75
CA LYS A 563 -10.51 13.24 8.07
C LYS A 563 -9.26 12.38 8.21
N PRO A 564 -8.21 12.87 8.89
CA PRO A 564 -6.96 12.14 9.02
C PRO A 564 -7.06 10.99 10.03
N ILE A 565 -8.01 11.04 10.97
CA ILE A 565 -8.14 10.06 12.06
C ILE A 565 -9.60 9.69 12.24
N TRP A 566 -9.86 8.39 12.30
CA TRP A 566 -11.13 7.79 12.73
C TRP A 566 -10.87 6.75 13.81
N VAL A 567 -11.75 6.65 14.79
CA VAL A 567 -11.69 5.66 15.87
C VAL A 567 -13.03 4.97 15.96
N THR A 568 -13.03 3.64 15.85
CA THR A 568 -14.23 2.82 16.01
C THR A 568 -14.02 1.82 17.15
N LYS A 569 -15.12 1.33 17.74
CA LYS A 569 -15.07 0.09 18.51
C LYS A 569 -14.97 -1.08 17.52
N TYR A 570 -14.12 -2.05 17.82
CA TYR A 570 -13.92 -3.23 16.99
C TYR A 570 -15.23 -3.99 16.78
N GLN A 571 -15.49 -4.41 15.53
CA GLN A 571 -16.45 -5.45 15.18
C GLN A 571 -15.84 -6.35 14.09
N ASP A 572 -16.19 -7.64 14.12
CA ASP A 572 -15.78 -8.57 13.06
C ASP A 572 -16.30 -8.08 11.70
N ASN A 573 -15.48 -8.26 10.65
CA ASN A 573 -15.76 -7.85 9.27
C ASN A 573 -15.75 -6.33 8.97
N GLU A 574 -15.44 -5.48 9.95
CA GLU A 574 -15.15 -4.06 9.71
C GLU A 574 -13.66 -3.89 9.33
N LEU A 575 -13.37 -4.16 8.06
CA LEU A 575 -12.00 -4.21 7.52
C LEU A 575 -11.67 -3.09 6.53
N PHE A 576 -12.67 -2.54 5.84
CA PHE A 576 -12.47 -1.71 4.64
C PHE A 576 -12.99 -0.29 4.83
N ALA A 577 -12.11 0.71 4.76
CA ALA A 577 -12.42 2.08 5.18
C ALA A 577 -13.54 2.74 4.37
N ALA A 578 -13.70 2.39 3.08
CA ALA A 578 -14.80 2.87 2.23
C ALA A 578 -15.98 1.88 2.10
N GLY A 579 -15.93 0.77 2.84
CA GLY A 579 -16.91 -0.30 2.79
C GLY A 579 -16.52 -1.48 1.89
N GLU A 580 -17.37 -2.51 1.90
CA GLU A 580 -17.09 -3.79 1.24
C GLU A 580 -17.12 -3.71 -0.29
N PHE A 581 -17.99 -2.88 -0.87
CA PHE A 581 -18.19 -2.77 -2.33
C PHE A 581 -18.05 -1.32 -2.80
N THR A 582 -16.91 -0.99 -3.39
CA THR A 582 -16.56 0.39 -3.82
C THR A 582 -16.81 0.64 -5.31
N ASN A 583 -16.82 -0.41 -6.12
CA ASN A 583 -16.93 -0.29 -7.57
C ASN A 583 -18.31 0.24 -7.96
N GLN A 584 -18.34 1.37 -8.67
CA GLN A 584 -19.56 2.14 -8.98
C GLN A 584 -20.43 2.47 -7.74
N SER A 585 -19.84 2.51 -6.54
CA SER A 585 -20.57 2.87 -5.32
C SER A 585 -21.13 4.28 -5.40
N LYS A 586 -22.23 4.56 -4.69
CA LYS A 586 -22.88 5.88 -4.66
C LYS A 586 -22.50 6.68 -3.42
N LYS A 587 -22.12 5.96 -2.37
CA LYS A 587 -21.64 6.45 -1.09
C LYS A 587 -20.78 5.37 -0.45
N ALA A 588 -19.94 5.76 0.49
CA ALA A 588 -19.23 4.84 1.36
C ALA A 588 -20.22 4.14 2.31
N ASP A 589 -19.82 2.96 2.76
CA ASP A 589 -20.44 2.22 3.86
C ASP A 589 -19.33 1.61 4.73
N GLY A 590 -18.47 2.50 5.23
CA GLY A 590 -17.23 2.20 5.94
C GLY A 590 -17.09 2.99 7.23
N VAL A 591 -15.90 3.55 7.48
CA VAL A 591 -15.57 4.16 8.78
C VAL A 591 -16.48 5.34 9.13
N GLU A 592 -16.94 6.10 8.14
CA GLU A 592 -17.87 7.22 8.33
C GLU A 592 -19.22 6.76 8.88
N THR A 593 -19.66 5.56 8.53
CA THR A 593 -20.89 4.94 9.02
C THR A 593 -20.66 4.34 10.40
N TRP A 594 -19.52 3.68 10.60
CA TRP A 594 -19.21 3.00 11.86
C TRP A 594 -19.02 3.96 13.03
N VAL A 595 -18.42 5.13 12.80
CA VAL A 595 -18.28 6.13 13.87
C VAL A 595 -19.60 6.73 14.33
N GLN A 596 -20.66 6.67 13.51
CA GLN A 596 -21.99 7.20 13.87
C GLN A 596 -22.70 6.34 14.92
N ARG A 597 -22.24 5.12 15.20
CA ARG A 597 -22.79 4.27 16.25
C ARG A 597 -22.65 4.86 17.65
N ASN A 598 -21.73 5.80 17.84
CA ASN A 598 -21.44 6.43 19.13
C ASN A 598 -21.11 5.37 20.21
N ASP A 599 -20.38 4.34 19.80
CA ASP A 599 -19.90 3.26 20.65
C ASP A 599 -18.87 3.79 21.66
N ASP A 600 -18.79 3.20 22.86
CA ASP A 600 -17.70 3.50 23.80
C ASP A 600 -16.35 3.01 23.26
N THR A 601 -15.31 3.83 23.43
CA THR A 601 -13.94 3.58 22.93
C THR A 601 -12.84 3.83 23.96
N GLU A 602 -13.20 4.11 25.22
CA GLU A 602 -12.24 4.21 26.33
C GLU A 602 -12.13 2.87 27.04
N ASN A 603 -10.93 2.27 27.05
CA ASN A 603 -10.61 0.97 27.64
C ASN A 603 -11.39 -0.19 27.03
N GLU A 604 -11.53 -0.16 25.70
CA GLU A 604 -12.33 -1.09 24.89
C GLU A 604 -11.47 -1.72 23.79
N ASP A 605 -11.99 -2.73 23.10
CA ASP A 605 -11.38 -3.19 21.85
C ASP A 605 -11.67 -2.15 20.74
N VAL A 606 -10.66 -1.39 20.37
CA VAL A 606 -10.78 -0.23 19.47
C VAL A 606 -10.01 -0.47 18.17
N VAL A 607 -10.37 0.25 17.12
CA VAL A 607 -9.60 0.31 15.87
C VAL A 607 -9.33 1.78 15.54
N LEU A 608 -8.06 2.08 15.25
CA LEU A 608 -7.62 3.39 14.77
C LEU A 608 -7.42 3.32 13.25
N TRP A 609 -8.06 4.22 12.53
CA TRP A 609 -7.92 4.37 11.09
C TRP A 609 -7.22 5.69 10.79
N HIS A 610 -6.02 5.63 10.23
CA HIS A 610 -5.28 6.82 9.85
C HIS A 610 -5.34 7.04 8.34
N THR A 611 -5.96 8.13 7.94
CA THR A 611 -5.95 8.61 6.57
C THR A 611 -4.77 9.56 6.35
N PHE A 612 -4.01 9.30 5.30
CA PHE A 612 -2.91 10.15 4.83
C PHE A 612 -2.82 10.04 3.31
N GLY A 613 -2.08 10.95 2.68
CA GLY A 613 -2.02 10.96 1.22
C GLY A 613 -1.06 11.96 0.61
N LEU A 614 -0.91 11.82 -0.70
CA LEU A 614 -0.15 12.69 -1.59
C LEU A 614 -1.15 13.51 -2.40
N THR A 615 -1.07 14.84 -2.37
CA THR A 615 -1.71 15.69 -3.39
C THR A 615 -0.71 15.85 -4.52
N HIS A 616 -0.92 15.14 -5.62
CA HIS A 616 0.01 15.07 -6.74
C HIS A 616 -0.39 16.08 -7.81
N ASN A 617 0.41 17.14 -7.91
CA ASN A 617 0.45 18.04 -9.05
C ASN A 617 1.62 17.57 -9.92
N PRO A 618 1.40 16.80 -11.01
CA PRO A 618 2.49 16.16 -11.73
C PRO A 618 3.51 17.15 -12.25
N ARG A 619 4.76 16.71 -12.30
CA ARG A 619 5.88 17.49 -12.84
C ARG A 619 6.37 16.85 -14.15
N ILE A 620 7.10 17.60 -14.97
CA ILE A 620 7.68 17.05 -16.20
C ILE A 620 8.63 15.88 -15.90
N GLU A 621 9.34 15.94 -14.77
CA GLU A 621 10.26 14.87 -14.34
C GLU A 621 9.54 13.59 -13.92
N ASP A 622 8.22 13.62 -13.75
CA ASP A 622 7.43 12.43 -13.43
C ASP A 622 7.07 11.62 -14.71
N PHE A 623 7.49 12.08 -15.89
CA PHE A 623 7.21 11.46 -17.19
C PHE A 623 8.51 11.26 -17.99
N PRO A 624 8.70 10.13 -18.72
CA PRO A 624 7.74 9.06 -19.04
C PRO A 624 7.48 8.04 -17.94
N VAL A 625 8.31 8.02 -16.89
CA VAL A 625 8.14 7.17 -15.70
C VAL A 625 8.56 7.98 -14.46
N MET A 626 7.72 7.96 -13.44
CA MET A 626 7.85 8.77 -12.23
C MET A 626 8.97 8.23 -11.32
N PRO A 627 9.97 9.06 -10.96
CA PRO A 627 10.82 8.79 -9.81
C PRO A 627 9.96 8.62 -8.56
N MET A 628 10.27 7.65 -7.71
CA MET A 628 9.43 7.35 -6.55
C MET A 628 9.20 8.59 -5.66
N GLU A 629 7.94 8.84 -5.31
CA GLU A 629 7.56 9.77 -4.25
C GLU A 629 7.18 8.98 -2.99
N ARG A 630 7.66 9.42 -1.82
CA ARG A 630 7.57 8.67 -0.57
C ARG A 630 6.77 9.40 0.49
N ILE A 631 5.88 8.66 1.15
CA ILE A 631 5.21 9.06 2.39
C ILE A 631 5.30 7.95 3.43
N SER A 632 5.50 8.30 4.70
CA SER A 632 5.65 7.33 5.79
C SER A 632 4.78 7.69 6.99
N VAL A 633 4.30 6.65 7.66
CA VAL A 633 3.60 6.71 8.95
C VAL A 633 4.34 5.81 9.92
N MET A 634 4.53 6.24 11.17
CA MET A 634 5.27 5.44 12.15
C MET A 634 4.53 5.28 13.47
N LEU A 635 4.53 4.05 14.00
CA LEU A 635 4.04 3.68 15.31
C LEU A 635 5.26 3.50 16.23
N ARG A 636 5.32 4.29 17.31
CA ARG A 636 6.48 4.31 18.23
C ARG A 636 6.06 4.00 19.66
N PRO A 637 6.83 3.22 20.45
CA PRO A 637 6.57 3.04 21.85
C PRO A 637 6.73 4.39 22.59
N ASP A 638 5.78 4.71 23.45
CA ASP A 638 5.80 5.90 24.30
C ASP A 638 5.42 5.53 25.74
N GLY A 639 6.41 5.44 26.60
CA GLY A 639 6.24 4.84 27.93
C GLY A 639 5.88 3.34 27.90
N PHE A 640 5.97 2.65 26.75
CA PHE A 640 5.74 1.20 26.70
C PHE A 640 6.81 0.42 27.47
N PHE A 641 8.07 0.81 27.32
CA PHE A 641 9.22 0.22 28.02
C PHE A 641 9.67 1.11 29.19
N THR A 642 10.43 0.56 30.12
CA THR A 642 11.00 1.30 31.27
C THR A 642 12.29 2.05 30.94
N LYS A 643 12.87 1.77 29.77
CA LYS A 643 14.10 2.37 29.23
C LYS A 643 14.16 2.12 27.73
N ASN A 644 15.16 2.71 27.06
CA ASN A 644 15.41 2.43 25.65
C ASN A 644 15.59 0.90 25.42
N PRO A 645 14.70 0.26 24.63
CA PRO A 645 14.72 -1.20 24.43
C PRO A 645 15.87 -1.67 23.53
N ALA A 646 16.58 -0.75 22.85
CA ALA A 646 17.71 -1.04 21.98
C ALA A 646 19.08 -1.05 22.71
N LEU A 647 19.12 -0.87 24.03
CA LEU A 647 20.38 -0.82 24.79
C LEU A 647 21.17 -2.14 24.75
N ASP A 648 20.51 -3.26 24.51
CA ASP A 648 21.12 -4.59 24.41
C ASP A 648 21.53 -4.98 22.98
N VAL A 649 21.23 -4.15 21.97
CA VAL A 649 21.78 -4.30 20.62
C VAL A 649 23.32 -4.28 20.73
N PRO A 650 24.07 -5.14 20.03
CA PRO A 650 25.54 -5.14 20.10
C PRO A 650 26.19 -3.81 19.68
N PRO A 651 27.32 -3.39 20.29
CA PRO A 651 28.02 -2.17 19.90
C PRO A 651 28.52 -2.24 18.47
N SER A 652 28.35 -1.15 17.72
CA SER A 652 28.94 -1.00 16.40
C SER A 652 30.44 -0.85 16.52
N SER A 653 31.19 -1.68 15.80
CA SER A 653 32.65 -1.67 15.83
C SER A 653 33.20 -2.07 14.48
N GLN A 654 34.44 -1.66 14.19
CA GLN A 654 35.12 -2.08 12.97
C GLN A 654 35.28 -3.60 12.89
N ALA A 655 35.43 -4.28 14.03
CA ALA A 655 35.50 -5.74 14.09
C ALA A 655 34.19 -6.41 13.61
N PHE A 656 33.04 -5.79 13.87
CA PHE A 656 31.71 -6.29 13.50
C PHE A 656 31.25 -5.79 12.11
N ASN A 657 31.38 -4.49 11.82
CA ASN A 657 30.81 -3.86 10.63
C ASN A 657 31.72 -3.82 9.40
N LYS A 658 33.05 -4.02 9.57
CA LYS A 658 34.03 -4.18 8.48
C LYS A 658 34.01 -3.08 7.40
N SER A 659 33.79 -1.81 7.76
CA SER A 659 33.81 -0.70 6.80
C SER A 659 35.21 -0.51 6.17
N THR A 660 35.28 -0.09 4.92
CA THR A 660 36.55 0.21 4.22
C THR A 660 36.77 1.71 4.11
N LEU A 661 37.99 2.18 4.35
CA LEU A 661 38.33 3.60 4.21
C LEU A 661 38.48 3.97 2.73
N HIS A 662 37.90 5.10 2.31
CA HIS A 662 38.18 5.66 0.98
C HIS A 662 39.63 6.17 0.94
N PRO A 663 40.45 5.75 -0.03
CA PRO A 663 41.82 6.23 -0.13
C PRO A 663 41.83 7.71 -0.53
N GLU A 664 42.52 8.54 0.25
CA GLU A 664 42.80 9.92 -0.15
C GLU A 664 43.69 9.90 -1.41
N PRO A 665 43.48 10.81 -2.38
CA PRO A 665 44.42 11.01 -3.47
C PRO A 665 45.80 11.32 -2.86
N ALA A 666 46.84 10.58 -3.27
CA ALA A 666 48.19 10.87 -2.83
C ALA A 666 48.50 12.35 -3.17
N PRO A 667 49.03 13.15 -2.23
CA PRO A 667 49.41 14.53 -2.54
C PRO A 667 50.40 14.48 -3.70
N ALA A 668 50.08 15.19 -4.79
CA ALA A 668 50.94 15.30 -5.95
C ALA A 668 52.34 15.65 -5.45
N ALA A 669 53.32 14.78 -5.72
CA ALA A 669 54.69 15.00 -5.29
C ALA A 669 55.11 16.40 -5.76
N ALA A 670 55.32 17.31 -4.82
CA ALA A 670 55.89 18.61 -5.11
C ALA A 670 57.25 18.34 -5.74
N CYS A 671 57.33 18.50 -7.07
CA CYS A 671 58.59 18.54 -7.80
C CYS A 671 59.38 19.76 -7.31
N CYS A 672 60.05 19.61 -6.17
CA CYS A 672 61.06 20.54 -5.72
C CYS A 672 62.28 20.38 -6.64
N SER A 673 62.26 21.09 -7.77
CA SER A 673 63.49 21.56 -8.39
C SER A 673 64.20 22.46 -7.37
N GLY A 674 65.32 21.98 -6.83
CA GLY A 674 66.10 22.71 -5.85
C GLY A 674 66.68 23.99 -6.44
N VAL A 675 66.54 25.10 -5.70
CA VAL A 675 67.55 26.15 -5.59
C VAL A 675 67.49 26.67 -4.15
N GLY A 676 68.67 26.74 -3.52
CA GLY A 676 68.84 26.80 -2.08
C GLY A 676 68.59 28.14 -1.38
N GLY A 677 68.61 28.03 -0.04
CA GLY A 677 69.12 29.07 0.86
C GLY A 677 68.07 29.96 1.52
N SER A 678 67.74 29.68 2.78
CA SER A 678 68.12 30.52 3.92
C SER A 678 67.35 30.10 5.19
N LYS A 679 68.09 30.01 6.30
CA LYS A 679 67.61 29.63 7.63
C LYS A 679 66.73 30.74 8.22
N ALA A 680 65.55 30.40 8.76
CA ALA A 680 64.94 31.19 9.83
C ALA A 680 64.00 30.35 10.72
N LYS A 681 64.54 30.01 11.90
CA LYS A 681 63.96 29.92 13.25
C LYS A 681 62.52 29.37 13.47
N LEU A 682 62.51 28.29 14.24
CA LEU A 682 61.43 27.81 15.10
C LEU A 682 60.69 28.94 15.83
N TYR A 683 59.36 28.82 15.90
CA TYR A 683 58.60 29.29 17.07
C TYR A 683 57.71 28.19 17.65
N LYS A 684 57.84 28.08 18.96
CA LYS A 684 57.12 27.23 19.91
C LYS A 684 55.63 27.61 19.99
N ARG A 685 54.84 26.60 20.32
CA ARG A 685 53.58 26.64 21.09
C ARG A 685 53.50 27.79 22.10
N VAL A 686 52.35 28.45 22.15
CA VAL A 686 51.76 29.02 23.37
C VAL A 686 50.26 28.77 23.32
N ASP A 687 49.80 28.05 24.34
CA ASP A 687 48.46 27.93 24.99
C ASP A 687 47.16 28.02 24.17
#